data_AF-A0A0E4H9B7-F1
#
_entry.id   AF-A0A0E4H9B7-F1
#
_cell.length_a   1.000
_cell.length_b   1.000
_cell.length_c   1.000
_cell.angle_alpha   90.00
_cell.angle_beta   90.00
_cell.angle_gamma   90.00
#
_symmetry.space_group_name_H-M   'P 1'
#
loop_
_entity.id
_entity.type
_entity.pdbx_description
1 polymer ?
#
loop_
_entity_poly.entity_id
_entity_poly.type
_entity_poly.pdbx_seq_one_letter_code
_entity_poly.pdbx_strand_id
1 'polypeptide(L)'
;MKKGIAGWLVLLLLTMVLPLHAWAEPAAPNSLSNEETASIEAWINKNMREGKIPGASVVIVKGEQTVYSKGFGDSDVAAKRPVTPETLFELGSTSKAFTALAVLSLEKQGLLHMKDPVQKYLSWFQVSYAGEDGSGTSRVAGITLEQLLHHTSGLSFDTISDIPVGGDEQALERTVKAVVGAKLDFYPGERFQYASINYDILGLVIEKVTGESFEVYLKNNVLNPLGLKNTYLFRTEAEQHEMARGYKLGFLKAREYQAPVYRGNTPAGYVISNGNDMAAWLKIQMGGQAEAAVAADWIGRSHQPDRSVFPGLDGSSYAAGWFVYQKGSGELSHGGSNPNYSSSVVFRPEEKIGVAVLANINSSYTQAMGQGIMEILHNQKLPENVSDQYRSVDKISTVILCIAVPLILLTGWFFIMTIKEIITKERRLRRKTAKNIYGLAVLLVFLGLVSYCFYNIPSVLFSGLSWELVEVWAPSSFMIAIPGLLIGVFFFSVYYFTTSLFPKARDRTLFPIILLSTISGFGNAIIIFIINEALNHTNRFQVGLFSFFVMGIAVYVFGQRLVRTKLITLTNEMVFQKRTDLIDKILRSSYQNIETIENERIYSVLNNDTETISGVTNILIFGVTSLVTLLCCFVYLGTINLLGLLISIAVILFAAGLYFLAGRHANQVWGETRDIQNTFFKFINHMVSGFKELSLHKGKKEEFQQELKQSCDTYRIKRIQGDLSFANVFVMGELLFTLVIGVVAFIFPLLFKDISNSSLRAYIFVFLYMTGPVHGVLDAIPNFIRVRISWNRLNELSRQLDIAEERQEGPPDNEWSEAAPVHLVAKDITYHYQSQEGEQFAVGPLNLSVRSGQVTFVTGGNGSGKSTLGKLITGLYKPDQGEILLNGRQAAPEELSQSFSAIFSDFHLFERLYGMETGDKSQEIQEYLQKLDIEHKVQIQQGAFSTVNLSTGQRKRLALLISCLEDRPIYLFDEWAADQDPEFRDYFYHVLIPELKQKGKCIIAITHDDRYFHMADQLLKMEVGLLVGELEEQHA
;
A
#
# COMPACT_ATOMS: atom_id res chain seq x y z
N MET A 1 -23.31 12.16 41.56
CA MET A 1 -24.33 12.90 40.78
C MET A 1 -23.73 14.21 40.26
N LYS A 2 -23.78 14.38 38.94
CA LYS A 2 -24.00 15.62 38.18
C LYS A 2 -23.10 16.86 38.42
N LYS A 3 -22.19 17.09 37.47
CA LYS A 3 -21.91 18.45 36.95
C LYS A 3 -21.94 18.44 35.42
N GLY A 4 -23.02 18.99 34.90
CA GLY A 4 -23.23 19.62 33.59
C GLY A 4 -24.23 20.75 33.88
N ILE A 5 -24.34 21.86 33.16
CA ILE A 5 -23.91 22.30 31.85
C ILE A 5 -24.13 23.85 31.85
N ALA A 6 -23.30 24.56 31.10
CA ALA A 6 -23.49 25.84 30.38
C ALA A 6 -24.38 26.98 30.95
N GLY A 7 -23.86 28.20 30.79
CA GLY A 7 -24.61 29.19 30.01
C GLY A 7 -24.33 30.67 30.30
N TRP A 8 -23.63 31.32 29.36
CA TRP A 8 -23.78 32.71 28.88
C TRP A 8 -23.49 33.89 29.85
N LEU A 9 -22.43 34.67 29.60
CA LEU A 9 -22.31 35.84 28.71
C LEU A 9 -22.80 37.16 29.35
N VAL A 10 -21.97 38.20 29.19
CA VAL A 10 -22.25 39.63 29.41
C VAL A 10 -22.11 40.13 30.84
N LEU A 11 -20.91 40.59 31.21
CA LEU A 11 -20.63 41.92 31.79
C LEU A 11 -19.16 41.96 32.26
N LEU A 12 -18.30 42.61 31.49
CA LEU A 12 -17.15 43.35 32.01
C LEU A 12 -16.59 44.24 30.89
N LEU A 13 -17.38 45.29 30.64
CA LEU A 13 -16.95 46.60 30.17
C LEU A 13 -16.25 47.33 31.33
N LEU A 14 -15.30 48.21 31.00
CA LEU A 14 -14.37 49.01 31.85
C LEU A 14 -13.04 48.29 32.09
N THR A 15 -11.87 48.77 31.66
CA THR A 15 -11.38 50.11 31.27
C THR A 15 -10.13 49.99 30.39
N MET A 16 -10.01 50.80 29.34
CA MET A 16 -8.92 51.79 29.20
C MET A 16 -9.07 52.52 27.87
N VAL A 17 -9.50 53.78 27.97
CA VAL A 17 -9.34 54.81 26.95
C VAL A 17 -7.97 55.45 27.18
N LEU A 18 -7.12 55.45 26.15
CA LEU A 18 -5.96 56.32 26.05
C LEU A 18 -6.01 57.05 24.69
N PRO A 19 -5.52 58.29 24.62
CA PRO A 19 -5.78 59.19 23.51
C PRO A 19 -4.91 58.87 22.29
N LEU A 20 -5.54 58.95 21.12
CA LEU A 20 -4.87 59.13 19.83
C LEU A 20 -3.98 60.37 19.89
N HIS A 21 -2.67 60.17 19.96
CA HIS A 21 -1.70 61.13 19.45
C HIS A 21 -1.34 60.68 18.04
N ALA A 22 -1.75 61.47 17.04
CA ALA A 22 -1.13 61.41 15.74
C ALA A 22 0.32 61.91 15.90
N TRP A 23 1.27 60.98 15.87
CA TRP A 23 2.65 61.33 15.57
C TRP A 23 2.76 61.35 14.04
N ALA A 24 3.00 62.54 13.49
CA ALA A 24 3.58 62.63 12.16
C ALA A 24 4.96 61.94 12.24
N GLU A 25 5.16 60.90 11.43
CA GLU A 25 6.49 60.35 11.23
C GLU A 25 7.40 61.47 10.68
N PRO A 26 8.60 61.68 11.26
CA PRO A 26 9.61 62.46 10.58
C PRO A 26 9.94 61.74 9.27
N ALA A 27 10.13 62.50 8.18
CA ALA A 27 10.63 61.98 6.92
C ALA A 27 11.81 61.03 7.19
N ALA A 28 11.67 59.78 6.73
CA ALA A 28 12.69 58.77 6.92
C ALA A 28 14.05 59.32 6.45
N PRO A 29 15.14 59.11 7.21
CA PRO A 29 16.46 59.46 6.73
C PRO A 29 16.71 58.75 5.39
N ASN A 30 17.43 59.40 4.47
CA ASN A 30 17.84 58.83 3.18
C ASN A 30 18.80 57.62 3.32
N SER A 31 18.97 57.06 4.51
CA SER A 31 19.82 55.92 4.84
C SER A 31 19.01 54.84 5.58
N LEU A 32 19.23 53.57 5.26
CA LEU A 32 18.65 52.45 6.00
C LEU A 32 19.13 52.46 7.46
N SER A 33 18.23 52.21 8.40
CA SER A 33 18.59 51.98 9.79
C SER A 33 19.36 50.66 9.95
N ASN A 34 20.10 50.53 11.06
CA ASN A 34 20.81 49.29 11.38
C ASN A 34 19.85 48.11 11.55
N GLU A 35 18.65 48.36 12.09
CA GLU A 35 17.61 47.34 12.26
C GLU A 35 17.05 46.88 10.89
N GLU A 36 16.67 47.81 10.01
CA GLU A 36 16.22 47.48 8.64
C GLU A 36 17.30 46.68 7.89
N THR A 37 18.55 47.12 7.98
CA THR A 37 19.68 46.43 7.32
C THR A 37 19.83 45.00 7.84
N ALA A 38 19.79 44.81 9.16
CA ALA A 38 19.86 43.48 9.76
C ALA A 38 18.68 42.58 9.35
N SER A 39 17.47 43.13 9.29
CA SER A 39 16.27 42.40 8.81
C SER A 39 16.38 42.00 7.34
N ILE A 40 16.86 42.90 6.48
CA ILE A 40 17.11 42.65 5.06
C ILE A 40 18.15 41.53 4.89
N GLU A 41 19.28 41.62 5.59
CA GLU A 41 20.34 40.60 5.50
C GLU A 41 19.87 39.23 6.04
N ALA A 42 19.08 39.21 7.11
CA ALA A 42 18.49 37.98 7.63
C ALA A 42 17.53 37.35 6.61
N TRP A 43 16.72 38.17 5.93
CA TRP A 43 15.81 37.74 4.87
C TRP A 43 16.56 37.16 3.67
N ILE A 44 17.59 37.85 3.17
CA ILE A 44 18.44 37.40 2.07
C ILE A 44 19.10 36.06 2.42
N ASN A 45 19.77 35.98 3.58
CA ASN A 45 20.45 34.76 4.00
C ASN A 45 19.48 33.57 4.19
N LYS A 46 18.25 33.82 4.67
CA LYS A 46 17.21 32.79 4.75
C LYS A 46 16.86 32.26 3.35
N ASN A 47 16.54 33.16 2.42
CA ASN A 47 16.14 32.79 1.06
C ASN A 47 17.28 32.13 0.28
N MET A 48 18.53 32.58 0.42
CA MET A 48 19.69 31.91 -0.17
C MET A 48 19.87 30.48 0.34
N ARG A 49 19.77 30.26 1.66
CA ARG A 49 19.87 28.91 2.26
C ARG A 49 18.74 27.99 1.82
N GLU A 50 17.53 28.52 1.72
CA GLU A 50 16.35 27.76 1.31
C GLU A 50 16.38 27.43 -0.19
N GLY A 51 16.60 28.43 -1.04
CA GLY A 51 16.71 28.30 -2.50
C GLY A 51 18.00 27.65 -2.99
N LYS A 52 18.96 27.39 -2.09
CA LYS A 52 20.31 26.88 -2.44
C LYS A 52 21.05 27.79 -3.41
N ILE A 53 20.87 29.10 -3.25
CA ILE A 53 21.50 30.12 -4.09
C ILE A 53 22.96 30.27 -3.67
N PRO A 54 23.94 29.98 -4.55
CA PRO A 54 25.35 30.09 -4.23
C PRO A 54 25.81 31.55 -4.02
N GLY A 55 25.38 32.44 -4.91
CA GLY A 55 25.75 33.84 -4.89
C GLY A 55 24.64 34.75 -5.41
N ALA A 56 24.48 35.91 -4.78
CA ALA A 56 23.51 36.93 -5.18
C ALA A 56 24.05 38.35 -4.99
N SER A 57 23.68 39.27 -5.87
CA SER A 57 23.93 40.72 -5.74
C SER A 57 22.61 41.43 -5.48
N VAL A 58 22.56 42.29 -4.46
CA VAL A 58 21.36 43.02 -4.03
C VAL A 58 21.65 44.51 -3.98
N VAL A 59 20.78 45.30 -4.62
CA VAL A 59 20.83 46.76 -4.57
C VAL A 59 19.48 47.36 -4.20
N ILE A 60 19.50 48.41 -3.40
CA ILE A 60 18.33 49.20 -2.98
C ILE A 60 18.60 50.67 -3.26
N VAL A 61 17.65 51.30 -3.93
CA VAL A 61 17.67 52.72 -4.29
C VAL A 61 16.52 53.42 -3.57
N LYS A 62 16.81 54.57 -2.94
CA LYS A 62 15.81 55.51 -2.42
C LYS A 62 16.11 56.90 -2.99
N GLY A 63 15.16 57.49 -3.71
CA GLY A 63 15.38 58.74 -4.45
C GLY A 63 16.47 58.58 -5.51
N GLU A 64 17.46 59.47 -5.48
CA GLU A 64 18.62 59.42 -6.40
C GLU A 64 19.82 58.65 -5.80
N GLN A 65 19.69 58.14 -4.57
CA GLN A 65 20.78 57.51 -3.83
C GLN A 65 20.65 55.99 -3.83
N THR A 66 21.78 55.31 -4.00
CA THR A 66 21.88 53.87 -3.75
C THR A 66 22.13 53.70 -2.26
N VAL A 67 21.10 53.30 -1.51
CA VAL A 67 21.16 53.20 -0.04
C VAL A 67 21.68 51.85 0.44
N TYR A 68 21.71 50.86 -0.44
CA TYR A 68 22.28 49.54 -0.19
C TYR A 68 22.84 48.95 -1.48
N SER A 69 24.04 48.38 -1.43
CA SER A 69 24.63 47.62 -2.53
C SER A 69 25.61 46.61 -1.94
N LYS A 70 25.28 45.31 -2.04
CA LYS A 70 26.08 44.25 -1.43
C LYS A 70 25.96 42.93 -2.19
N GLY A 71 27.08 42.25 -2.35
CA GLY A 71 27.15 40.88 -2.80
C GLY A 71 27.12 39.88 -1.63
N PHE A 72 26.49 38.74 -1.86
CA PHE A 72 26.33 37.65 -0.91
C PHE A 72 26.79 36.34 -1.53
N GLY A 73 27.46 35.50 -0.74
CA GLY A 73 27.92 34.19 -1.18
C GLY A 73 29.00 34.27 -2.27
N ASP A 74 29.08 33.23 -3.09
CA ASP A 74 30.16 33.03 -4.06
C ASP A 74 29.68 33.16 -5.51
N SER A 75 30.39 33.98 -6.29
CA SER A 75 30.27 34.05 -7.75
C SER A 75 30.86 32.80 -8.42
N ASP A 76 31.85 32.17 -7.78
CA ASP A 76 32.43 30.87 -8.12
C ASP A 76 32.68 30.07 -6.83
N VAL A 77 31.88 29.02 -6.61
CA VAL A 77 31.91 28.17 -5.41
C VAL A 77 33.19 27.34 -5.36
N ALA A 78 33.69 26.86 -6.50
CA ALA A 78 34.90 26.04 -6.53
C ALA A 78 36.13 26.90 -6.18
N ALA A 79 36.18 28.13 -6.70
CA ALA A 79 37.24 29.10 -6.41
C ALA A 79 37.01 29.88 -5.11
N LYS A 80 35.85 29.75 -4.44
CA LYS A 80 35.40 30.58 -3.30
C LYS A 80 35.54 32.09 -3.58
N ARG A 81 35.21 32.49 -4.81
CA ARG A 81 35.25 33.90 -5.20
C ARG A 81 33.96 34.57 -4.73
N PRO A 82 34.02 35.62 -3.89
CA PRO A 82 32.81 36.27 -3.39
C PRO A 82 32.06 36.98 -4.52
N VAL A 83 30.75 37.16 -4.33
CA VAL A 83 29.97 38.11 -5.14
C VAL A 83 30.26 39.54 -4.68
N THR A 84 30.45 40.44 -5.63
CA THR A 84 30.57 41.88 -5.45
C THR A 84 29.45 42.61 -6.21
N PRO A 85 29.17 43.90 -5.91
CA PRO A 85 28.27 44.71 -6.73
C PRO A 85 28.64 44.79 -8.23
N GLU A 86 29.91 44.56 -8.56
CA GLU A 86 30.44 44.57 -9.93
C GLU A 86 30.30 43.22 -10.65
N THR A 87 30.05 42.14 -9.90
CA THR A 87 29.89 40.79 -10.47
C THR A 87 28.74 40.74 -11.47
N LEU A 88 29.00 40.19 -12.65
CA LEU A 88 28.03 40.11 -13.75
C LEU A 88 27.17 38.85 -13.66
N PHE A 89 25.88 39.01 -13.94
CA PHE A 89 24.87 37.95 -13.99
C PHE A 89 24.04 38.08 -15.27
N GLU A 90 23.60 36.95 -15.83
CA GLU A 90 22.58 36.99 -16.89
C GLU A 90 21.24 37.43 -16.26
N LEU A 91 20.68 38.50 -16.79
CA LEU A 91 19.33 38.94 -16.54
C LEU A 91 18.40 38.06 -17.35
N GLY A 92 17.45 37.40 -16.68
CA GLY A 92 16.37 36.71 -17.37
C GLY A 92 15.39 37.71 -17.99
N SER A 93 14.09 37.45 -17.87
CA SER A 93 13.05 38.29 -18.48
C SER A 93 12.98 39.76 -18.04
N THR A 94 13.72 40.17 -17.02
CA THR A 94 13.97 41.59 -16.70
C THR A 94 14.64 42.34 -17.86
N SER A 95 15.29 41.62 -18.77
CA SER A 95 15.85 42.12 -20.04
C SER A 95 14.80 42.80 -20.94
N LYS A 96 13.53 42.36 -20.89
CA LYS A 96 12.45 42.84 -21.77
C LYS A 96 12.22 44.33 -21.68
N ALA A 97 12.42 44.92 -20.50
CA ALA A 97 12.26 46.35 -20.30
C ALA A 97 13.24 47.18 -21.16
N PHE A 98 14.45 46.68 -21.45
CA PHE A 98 15.39 47.35 -22.36
C PHE A 98 14.89 47.29 -23.80
N THR A 99 14.45 46.11 -24.25
CA THR A 99 13.86 45.91 -25.59
C THR A 99 12.61 46.79 -25.79
N ALA A 100 11.74 46.85 -24.79
CA ALA A 100 10.56 47.70 -24.79
C ALA A 100 10.90 49.19 -24.96
N LEU A 101 11.92 49.69 -24.25
CA LEU A 101 12.39 51.07 -24.44
C LEU A 101 12.92 51.31 -25.86
N ALA A 102 13.63 50.35 -26.45
CA ALA A 102 14.08 50.46 -27.84
C ALA A 102 12.91 50.61 -28.82
N VAL A 103 11.85 49.80 -28.67
CA VAL A 103 10.65 49.89 -29.51
C VAL A 103 9.94 51.24 -29.33
N LEU A 104 9.77 51.70 -28.08
CA LEU A 104 9.15 53.00 -27.78
C LEU A 104 9.97 54.19 -28.34
N SER A 105 11.30 54.08 -28.31
CA SER A 105 12.21 55.07 -28.90
C SER A 105 12.05 55.15 -30.43
N LEU A 106 12.01 54.00 -31.11
CA LEU A 106 11.79 53.93 -32.57
C LEU A 106 10.42 54.48 -32.98
N GLU A 107 9.38 54.23 -32.18
CA GLU A 107 8.06 54.81 -32.43
C GLU A 107 8.11 56.34 -32.40
N LYS A 108 8.80 56.92 -31.40
CA LYS A 108 8.92 58.37 -31.30
C LYS A 108 9.67 58.98 -32.48
N GLN A 109 10.70 58.29 -32.97
CA GLN A 109 11.46 58.68 -34.16
C GLN A 109 10.62 58.58 -35.45
N GLY A 110 9.40 58.03 -35.38
CA GLY A 110 8.50 57.84 -36.52
C GLY A 110 8.93 56.68 -37.43
N LEU A 111 9.85 55.83 -36.96
CA LEU A 111 10.36 54.69 -37.72
C LEU A 111 9.43 53.48 -37.67
N LEU A 112 8.57 53.40 -36.65
CA LEU A 112 7.49 52.43 -36.54
C LEU A 112 6.26 53.01 -35.82
N HIS A 113 5.13 52.32 -35.85
CA HIS A 113 3.94 52.63 -35.05
C HIS A 113 3.43 51.39 -34.30
N MET A 114 2.95 51.55 -33.05
CA MET A 114 2.49 50.40 -32.23
C MET A 114 1.36 49.60 -32.86
N LYS A 115 0.49 50.28 -33.63
CA LYS A 115 -0.64 49.64 -34.33
C LYS A 115 -0.26 49.03 -35.68
N ASP A 116 1.01 49.12 -36.09
CA ASP A 116 1.45 48.47 -37.31
C ASP A 116 1.37 46.94 -37.14
N PRO A 117 0.91 46.22 -38.17
CA PRO A 117 1.00 44.76 -38.19
C PRO A 117 2.46 44.34 -38.35
N VAL A 118 2.86 43.24 -37.68
CA VAL A 118 4.22 42.67 -37.79
C VAL A 118 4.62 42.43 -39.25
N GLN A 119 3.66 42.05 -40.10
CA GLN A 119 3.84 41.80 -41.54
C GLN A 119 4.37 42.99 -42.32
N LYS A 120 4.18 44.21 -41.82
CA LYS A 120 4.74 45.43 -42.43
C LYS A 120 6.28 45.40 -42.45
N TYR A 121 6.88 44.82 -41.41
CA TYR A 121 8.34 44.73 -41.24
C TYR A 121 8.88 43.35 -41.62
N LEU A 122 8.08 42.30 -41.40
CA LEU A 122 8.42 40.92 -41.66
C LEU A 122 7.37 40.31 -42.59
N SER A 123 7.49 40.54 -43.91
CA SER A 123 6.47 40.14 -44.90
C SER A 123 6.17 38.64 -44.95
N TRP A 124 7.13 37.81 -44.51
CA TRP A 124 7.00 36.35 -44.42
C TRP A 124 6.37 35.87 -43.09
N PHE A 125 6.17 36.75 -42.10
CA PHE A 125 5.63 36.37 -40.80
C PHE A 125 4.12 36.12 -40.90
N GLN A 126 3.70 34.87 -40.68
CA GLN A 126 2.30 34.49 -40.73
C GLN A 126 1.97 33.55 -39.58
N VAL A 127 0.86 33.84 -38.90
CA VAL A 127 0.28 33.01 -37.83
C VAL A 127 -1.20 32.85 -38.07
N SER A 128 -1.79 31.80 -37.50
CA SER A 128 -3.17 31.43 -37.77
C SER A 128 -3.97 31.27 -36.49
N TYR A 129 -5.23 31.67 -36.52
CA TYR A 129 -6.18 31.41 -35.44
C TYR A 129 -7.28 30.48 -35.96
N ALA A 130 -7.52 29.38 -35.25
CA ALA A 130 -8.65 28.50 -35.50
C ALA A 130 -9.73 28.90 -34.48
N GLY A 131 -10.82 29.52 -34.95
CA GLY A 131 -11.88 30.02 -34.07
C GLY A 131 -12.42 28.98 -33.08
N GLU A 132 -12.95 29.44 -31.94
CA GLU A 132 -13.59 28.59 -30.93
C GLU A 132 -14.87 27.87 -31.44
N ASP A 133 -15.37 28.22 -32.62
CA ASP A 133 -16.64 27.74 -33.20
C ASP A 133 -16.57 26.35 -33.87
N GLY A 134 -15.39 25.72 -33.92
CA GLY A 134 -15.21 24.40 -34.54
C GLY A 134 -15.42 24.38 -36.06
N SER A 135 -15.54 25.54 -36.71
CA SER A 135 -15.78 25.66 -38.16
C SER A 135 -14.61 25.22 -39.04
N GLY A 136 -13.43 24.95 -38.45
CA GLY A 136 -12.22 24.53 -39.16
C GLY A 136 -11.61 25.60 -40.08
N THR A 137 -12.19 26.80 -40.17
CA THR A 137 -11.66 27.89 -40.99
C THR A 137 -10.55 28.63 -40.24
N SER A 138 -9.30 28.22 -40.48
CA SER A 138 -8.12 28.91 -39.97
C SER A 138 -7.93 30.23 -40.73
N ARG A 139 -7.92 31.35 -40.01
CA ARG A 139 -7.71 32.69 -40.60
C ARG A 139 -6.32 33.19 -40.24
N VAL A 140 -5.65 33.83 -41.20
CA VAL A 140 -4.40 34.55 -40.93
C VAL A 140 -4.71 35.69 -39.96
N ALA A 141 -4.06 35.71 -38.81
CA ALA A 141 -4.25 36.72 -37.79
C ALA A 141 -3.16 37.81 -37.91
N GLY A 142 -3.58 39.07 -37.90
CA GLY A 142 -2.67 40.21 -37.86
C GLY A 142 -2.33 40.56 -36.41
N ILE A 143 -1.11 40.26 -35.98
CA ILE A 143 -0.59 40.71 -34.68
C ILE A 143 0.02 42.10 -34.86
N THR A 144 -0.31 43.02 -33.97
CA THR A 144 0.30 44.37 -33.92
C THR A 144 1.50 44.41 -32.98
N LEU A 145 2.39 45.39 -33.16
CA LEU A 145 3.54 45.58 -32.25
C LEU A 145 3.09 45.85 -30.80
N GLU A 146 1.98 46.56 -30.61
CA GLU A 146 1.36 46.81 -29.29
C GLU A 146 0.98 45.50 -28.58
N GLN A 147 0.36 44.57 -29.31
CA GLN A 147 -0.05 43.27 -28.76
C GLN A 147 1.14 42.38 -28.40
N LEU A 148 2.26 42.48 -29.15
CA LEU A 148 3.50 41.82 -28.77
C LEU A 148 4.05 42.41 -27.46
N LEU A 149 4.13 43.75 -27.39
CA LEU A 149 4.67 44.49 -26.24
C LEU A 149 3.93 44.15 -24.93
N HIS A 150 2.61 44.02 -25.01
CA HIS A 150 1.72 43.76 -23.86
C HIS A 150 1.37 42.29 -23.61
N HIS A 151 1.94 41.35 -24.38
CA HIS A 151 1.60 39.92 -24.29
C HIS A 151 0.10 39.61 -24.51
N THR A 152 -0.51 40.27 -25.49
CA THR A 152 -1.90 40.04 -25.93
C THR A 152 -1.96 39.49 -27.37
N SER A 153 -0.86 38.91 -27.85
CA SER A 153 -0.72 38.39 -29.23
C SER A 153 -1.44 37.06 -29.49
N GLY A 154 -1.79 36.30 -28.44
CA GLY A 154 -2.31 34.93 -28.55
C GLY A 154 -1.25 33.86 -28.85
N LEU A 155 0.03 34.23 -28.93
CA LEU A 155 1.13 33.26 -29.03
C LEU A 155 1.27 32.52 -27.70
N SER A 156 1.35 31.19 -27.77
CA SER A 156 1.40 30.34 -26.60
C SER A 156 2.78 30.36 -25.92
N PHE A 157 2.79 30.13 -24.61
CA PHE A 157 4.00 30.03 -23.79
C PHE A 157 4.93 28.90 -24.25
N ASP A 158 4.38 27.80 -24.77
CA ASP A 158 5.14 26.60 -25.20
C ASP A 158 6.11 26.87 -26.36
N THR A 159 5.93 27.97 -27.11
CA THR A 159 6.85 28.46 -28.16
C THR A 159 8.29 28.67 -27.68
N ILE A 160 8.50 28.82 -26.36
CA ILE A 160 9.85 28.83 -25.78
C ILE A 160 10.64 27.54 -26.06
N SER A 161 9.95 26.42 -26.31
CA SER A 161 10.55 25.14 -26.69
C SER A 161 11.09 25.11 -28.12
N ASP A 162 10.62 26.02 -28.98
CA ASP A 162 10.99 26.10 -30.39
C ASP A 162 12.19 27.03 -30.62
N ILE A 163 12.73 27.65 -29.55
CA ILE A 163 13.88 28.54 -29.63
C ILE A 163 15.14 27.70 -29.92
N PRO A 164 15.78 27.87 -31.08
CA PRO A 164 16.95 27.09 -31.43
C PRO A 164 18.16 27.49 -30.61
N VAL A 165 18.96 26.49 -30.20
CA VAL A 165 20.31 26.74 -29.67
C VAL A 165 21.16 27.36 -30.78
N GLY A 166 21.85 28.46 -30.47
CA GLY A 166 22.68 29.15 -31.45
C GLY A 166 23.25 30.47 -30.96
N GLY A 167 24.46 30.80 -31.43
CA GLY A 167 25.17 32.04 -31.12
C GLY A 167 25.51 32.91 -32.34
N ASP A 168 25.20 32.46 -33.55
CA ASP A 168 25.48 33.21 -34.78
C ASP A 168 24.48 34.35 -35.05
N GLU A 169 24.79 35.19 -36.03
CA GLU A 169 24.01 36.39 -36.37
C GLU A 169 22.59 36.11 -36.85
N GLN A 170 22.32 34.92 -37.39
CA GLN A 170 20.99 34.56 -37.86
C GLN A 170 20.13 33.93 -36.76
N ALA A 171 20.64 33.81 -35.52
CA ALA A 171 19.93 33.14 -34.43
C ALA A 171 18.56 33.78 -34.15
N LEU A 172 18.47 35.11 -34.11
CA LEU A 172 17.21 35.84 -33.86
C LEU A 172 16.19 35.63 -34.98
N GLU A 173 16.61 35.74 -36.23
CA GLU A 173 15.72 35.49 -37.37
C GLU A 173 15.25 34.03 -37.40
N ARG A 174 16.09 33.06 -37.04
CA ARG A 174 15.69 31.64 -36.92
C ARG A 174 14.70 31.43 -35.78
N THR A 175 14.88 32.06 -34.62
CA THR A 175 13.92 32.02 -33.50
C THR A 175 12.55 32.51 -33.95
N VAL A 176 12.46 33.66 -34.62
CA VAL A 176 11.18 34.18 -35.11
C VAL A 176 10.58 33.32 -36.22
N LYS A 177 11.40 32.75 -37.10
CA LYS A 177 10.92 31.80 -38.12
C LYS A 177 10.36 30.50 -37.55
N ALA A 178 10.82 30.08 -36.37
CA ALA A 178 10.36 28.84 -35.73
C ALA A 178 8.86 28.87 -35.38
N VAL A 179 8.30 30.06 -35.15
CA VAL A 179 6.86 30.24 -34.83
C VAL A 179 5.99 30.62 -36.04
N VAL A 180 6.56 30.66 -37.25
CA VAL A 180 5.78 30.88 -38.46
C VAL A 180 4.84 29.68 -38.69
N GLY A 181 3.56 29.97 -38.90
CA GLY A 181 2.51 28.97 -39.00
C GLY A 181 1.96 28.50 -37.65
N ALA A 182 2.45 29.04 -36.52
CA ALA A 182 1.92 28.73 -35.21
C ALA A 182 0.41 29.04 -35.12
N LYS A 183 -0.29 28.23 -34.32
CA LYS A 183 -1.71 28.42 -33.99
C LYS A 183 -1.81 29.24 -32.72
N LEU A 184 -2.53 30.35 -32.79
CA LEU A 184 -2.81 31.19 -31.63
C LEU A 184 -3.85 30.52 -30.72
N ASP A 185 -3.69 30.64 -29.41
CA ASP A 185 -4.62 30.08 -28.43
C ASP A 185 -5.94 30.88 -28.35
N PHE A 186 -5.89 32.18 -28.65
CA PHE A 186 -7.03 33.10 -28.75
C PHE A 186 -6.72 34.20 -29.77
N TYR A 187 -7.72 34.99 -30.15
CA TYR A 187 -7.52 36.05 -31.15
C TYR A 187 -6.72 37.22 -30.56
N PRO A 188 -5.76 37.84 -31.28
CA PRO A 188 -4.95 38.93 -30.75
C PRO A 188 -5.79 40.06 -30.13
N GLY A 189 -5.46 40.46 -28.90
CA GLY A 189 -6.14 41.49 -28.12
C GLY A 189 -7.26 40.99 -27.20
N GLU A 190 -7.61 39.70 -27.20
CA GLU A 190 -8.70 39.19 -26.35
C GLU A 190 -8.28 38.95 -24.89
N ARG A 191 -7.07 38.44 -24.65
CA ARG A 191 -6.60 38.00 -23.33
C ARG A 191 -5.10 38.27 -23.17
N PHE A 192 -4.63 38.32 -21.93
CA PHE A 192 -3.21 38.30 -21.61
C PHE A 192 -2.68 36.86 -21.60
N GLN A 193 -1.58 36.61 -22.31
CA GLN A 193 -0.82 35.36 -22.26
C GLN A 193 0.67 35.64 -22.50
N TYR A 194 1.46 35.40 -21.46
CA TYR A 194 2.89 35.64 -21.49
C TYR A 194 3.61 34.64 -22.41
N ALA A 195 4.37 35.16 -23.38
CA ALA A 195 5.18 34.38 -24.30
C ALA A 195 6.46 35.14 -24.68
N SER A 196 7.64 34.57 -24.37
CA SER A 196 8.94 35.23 -24.60
C SER A 196 9.16 35.62 -26.07
N ILE A 197 8.67 34.78 -26.99
CA ILE A 197 8.79 34.99 -28.43
C ILE A 197 8.24 36.35 -28.89
N ASN A 198 7.31 36.96 -28.15
CA ASN A 198 6.81 38.29 -28.49
C ASN A 198 7.93 39.34 -28.54
N TYR A 199 8.86 39.26 -27.59
CA TYR A 199 9.98 40.20 -27.50
C TYR A 199 11.08 39.87 -28.50
N ASP A 200 11.22 38.61 -28.90
CA ASP A 200 12.15 38.23 -29.98
C ASP A 200 11.67 38.73 -31.34
N ILE A 201 10.35 38.69 -31.59
CA ILE A 201 9.74 39.32 -32.77
C ILE A 201 9.99 40.83 -32.76
N LEU A 202 9.79 41.51 -31.62
CA LEU A 202 10.11 42.93 -31.47
C LEU A 202 11.61 43.22 -31.72
N GLY A 203 12.49 42.36 -31.21
CA GLY A 203 13.93 42.43 -31.46
C GLY A 203 14.27 42.35 -32.96
N LEU A 204 13.65 41.43 -33.69
CA LEU A 204 13.88 41.30 -35.13
C LEU A 204 13.29 42.47 -35.92
N VAL A 205 12.15 43.03 -35.47
CA VAL A 205 11.59 44.26 -36.05
C VAL A 205 12.56 45.43 -35.88
N ILE A 206 13.21 45.56 -34.71
CA ILE A 206 14.27 46.55 -34.50
C ILE A 206 15.37 46.38 -35.56
N GLU A 207 15.89 45.17 -35.77
CA GLU A 207 16.93 44.92 -36.79
C GLU A 207 16.51 45.31 -38.20
N LYS A 208 15.26 45.00 -38.59
CA LYS A 208 14.77 45.33 -39.94
C LYS A 208 14.52 46.82 -40.14
N VAL A 209 14.12 47.53 -39.08
CA VAL A 209 13.85 48.98 -39.14
C VAL A 209 15.14 49.78 -39.14
N THR A 210 16.15 49.36 -38.38
CA THR A 210 17.39 50.13 -38.18
C THR A 210 18.52 49.71 -39.11
N GLY A 211 18.53 48.46 -39.56
CA GLY A 211 19.64 47.85 -40.32
C GLY A 211 20.84 47.43 -39.45
N GLU A 212 20.77 47.60 -38.13
CA GLU A 212 21.78 47.16 -37.17
C GLU A 212 21.34 45.85 -36.50
N SER A 213 22.28 45.06 -35.97
CA SER A 213 21.89 43.93 -35.11
C SER A 213 21.21 44.43 -33.84
N PHE A 214 20.33 43.61 -33.26
CA PHE A 214 19.58 43.98 -32.07
C PHE A 214 20.52 44.40 -30.93
N GLU A 215 21.62 43.65 -30.75
CA GLU A 215 22.58 43.95 -29.69
C GLU A 215 23.30 45.29 -29.94
N VAL A 216 23.73 45.55 -31.17
CA VAL A 216 24.42 46.81 -31.50
C VAL A 216 23.48 48.00 -31.29
N TYR A 217 22.24 47.89 -31.76
CA TYR A 217 21.25 48.96 -31.60
C TYR A 217 20.98 49.23 -30.12
N LEU A 218 20.73 48.18 -29.32
CA LEU A 218 20.40 48.34 -27.91
C LEU A 218 21.59 48.92 -27.12
N LYS A 219 22.82 48.49 -27.41
CA LYS A 219 24.04 49.05 -26.79
C LYS A 219 24.18 50.55 -27.08
N ASN A 220 24.04 50.95 -28.33
CA ASN A 220 24.30 52.32 -28.76
C ASN A 220 23.16 53.30 -28.46
N ASN A 221 21.90 52.84 -28.50
CA ASN A 221 20.73 53.71 -28.43
C ASN A 221 19.95 53.60 -27.11
N VAL A 222 20.21 52.57 -26.30
CA VAL A 222 19.57 52.39 -24.98
C VAL A 222 20.61 52.35 -23.86
N LEU A 223 21.58 51.44 -23.90
CA LEU A 223 22.50 51.24 -22.75
C LEU A 223 23.49 52.40 -22.58
N ASN A 224 24.22 52.78 -23.64
CA ASN A 224 25.22 53.85 -23.59
C ASN A 224 24.60 55.22 -23.24
N PRO A 225 23.47 55.66 -23.85
CA PRO A 225 22.85 56.94 -23.49
C PRO A 225 22.32 56.99 -22.06
N LEU A 226 21.98 55.83 -21.49
CA LEU A 226 21.55 55.71 -20.10
C LEU A 226 22.72 55.47 -19.12
N GLY A 227 23.96 55.47 -19.60
CA GLY A 227 25.16 55.32 -18.78
C GLY A 227 25.38 53.92 -18.20
N LEU A 228 24.72 52.89 -18.75
CA LEU A 228 24.82 51.49 -18.31
C LEU A 228 26.05 50.80 -18.91
N LYS A 229 27.24 51.21 -18.44
CA LYS A 229 28.54 50.86 -19.04
C LYS A 229 29.01 49.42 -18.79
N ASN A 230 28.46 48.74 -17.79
CA ASN A 230 28.79 47.36 -17.43
C ASN A 230 27.63 46.41 -17.73
N THR A 231 26.81 46.77 -18.70
CA THR A 231 25.70 45.96 -19.21
C THR A 231 26.04 45.49 -20.62
N TYR A 232 26.07 44.17 -20.81
CA TYR A 232 26.56 43.51 -22.01
C TYR A 232 25.47 42.68 -22.67
N LEU A 233 25.55 42.50 -23.98
CA LEU A 233 24.60 41.72 -24.79
C LEU A 233 25.22 40.48 -25.41
N PHE A 234 26.55 40.43 -25.44
CA PHE A 234 27.32 39.26 -25.86
C PHE A 234 27.99 38.63 -24.65
N ARG A 235 27.70 37.33 -24.44
CA ARG A 235 28.32 36.55 -23.37
C ARG A 235 29.85 36.53 -23.45
N THR A 236 30.40 36.46 -24.66
CA THR A 236 31.85 36.51 -24.90
C THR A 236 32.51 37.83 -24.50
N GLU A 237 31.75 38.94 -24.49
CA GLU A 237 32.23 40.23 -23.98
C GLU A 237 32.18 40.23 -22.44
N ALA A 238 31.07 39.78 -21.86
CA ALA A 238 30.90 39.72 -20.40
C ALA A 238 31.89 38.76 -19.70
N GLU A 239 32.23 37.63 -20.32
CA GLU A 239 33.18 36.64 -19.77
C GLU A 239 34.63 37.17 -19.68
N GLN A 240 34.95 38.30 -20.33
CA GLN A 240 36.24 39.00 -20.17
C GLN A 240 36.31 39.77 -18.84
N HIS A 241 35.17 39.94 -18.18
CA HIS A 241 35.02 40.61 -16.89
C HIS A 241 34.63 39.59 -15.79
N GLU A 242 34.33 40.06 -14.58
CA GLU A 242 33.99 39.21 -13.44
C GLU A 242 32.54 38.66 -13.51
N MET A 243 32.30 37.74 -14.45
CA MET A 243 31.01 37.04 -14.58
C MET A 243 30.88 35.86 -13.60
N ALA A 244 29.74 35.78 -12.91
CA ALA A 244 29.45 34.67 -12.01
C ALA A 244 29.28 33.36 -12.78
N ARG A 245 29.76 32.24 -12.22
CA ARG A 245 29.50 30.89 -12.74
C ARG A 245 28.03 30.55 -12.57
N GLY A 246 27.43 29.89 -13.57
CA GLY A 246 26.04 29.44 -13.54
C GLY A 246 25.86 28.12 -12.80
N TYR A 247 24.80 28.02 -12.00
CA TYR A 247 24.47 26.80 -11.26
C TYR A 247 23.07 26.29 -11.58
N LYS A 248 22.84 25.02 -11.27
CA LYS A 248 21.57 24.31 -11.42
C LYS A 248 21.36 23.36 -10.25
N LEU A 249 20.11 23.15 -9.85
CA LEU A 249 19.79 22.22 -8.76
C LEU A 249 20.05 20.76 -9.16
N GLY A 250 20.55 19.98 -8.21
CA GLY A 250 20.82 18.57 -8.40
C GLY A 250 21.24 17.86 -7.13
N PHE A 251 20.40 16.92 -6.68
CA PHE A 251 20.61 16.13 -5.46
C PHE A 251 20.67 17.02 -4.21
N LEU A 252 19.67 17.89 -4.06
CA LEU A 252 19.46 18.80 -2.93
C LEU A 252 20.50 19.93 -2.79
N LYS A 253 21.33 20.12 -3.82
CA LYS A 253 22.44 21.10 -3.85
C LYS A 253 22.53 21.80 -5.19
N ALA A 254 23.11 23.00 -5.20
CA ALA A 254 23.53 23.67 -6.42
C ALA A 254 24.77 22.97 -6.99
N ARG A 255 24.78 22.75 -8.30
CA ARG A 255 25.88 22.19 -9.06
C ARG A 255 26.18 23.10 -10.24
N GLU A 256 27.45 23.34 -10.52
CA GLU A 256 27.85 24.11 -11.69
C GLU A 256 27.23 23.48 -12.94
N TYR A 257 26.70 24.34 -13.81
CA TYR A 257 26.05 23.91 -15.03
C TYR A 257 26.31 24.97 -16.11
N GLN A 258 26.67 24.52 -17.31
CA GLN A 258 26.84 25.40 -18.46
C GLN A 258 25.66 25.21 -19.39
N ALA A 259 24.71 26.14 -19.34
CA ALA A 259 23.56 26.11 -20.22
C ALA A 259 23.94 26.40 -21.69
N PRO A 260 23.19 25.86 -22.66
CA PRO A 260 23.33 26.23 -24.07
C PRO A 260 23.10 27.73 -24.30
N VAL A 261 23.69 28.26 -25.37
CA VAL A 261 23.54 29.67 -25.77
C VAL A 261 22.27 29.84 -26.63
N TYR A 262 21.43 30.80 -26.26
CA TYR A 262 20.18 31.14 -26.95
C TYR A 262 20.21 32.60 -27.41
N ARG A 263 21.15 32.96 -28.30
CA ARG A 263 21.32 34.36 -28.75
C ARG A 263 20.04 34.92 -29.38
N GLY A 264 19.28 34.08 -30.07
CA GLY A 264 18.00 34.51 -30.66
C GLY A 264 16.91 34.87 -29.64
N ASN A 265 17.13 34.65 -28.34
CA ASN A 265 16.23 34.99 -27.25
C ASN A 265 16.77 36.15 -26.39
N THR A 266 17.89 36.79 -26.78
CA THR A 266 18.47 37.95 -26.08
C THR A 266 17.47 39.09 -25.88
N PRO A 267 16.60 39.44 -26.85
CA PRO A 267 15.58 40.48 -26.64
C PRO A 267 14.64 40.19 -25.47
N ALA A 268 14.44 38.92 -25.13
CA ALA A 268 13.52 38.50 -24.09
C ALA A 268 14.20 38.11 -22.77
N GLY A 269 15.50 37.79 -22.71
CA GLY A 269 16.07 37.25 -21.47
C GLY A 269 17.56 36.98 -21.33
N TYR A 270 18.49 37.57 -22.09
CA TYR A 270 19.93 37.27 -21.94
C TYR A 270 20.83 38.52 -21.89
N VAL A 271 20.30 39.66 -21.47
CA VAL A 271 21.14 40.83 -21.14
C VAL A 271 21.99 40.48 -19.92
N ILE A 272 23.24 40.89 -19.87
CA ILE A 272 24.15 40.61 -18.75
C ILE A 272 24.46 41.91 -18.04
N SER A 273 24.26 41.99 -16.72
CA SER A 273 24.49 43.22 -15.95
C SER A 273 24.97 42.92 -14.54
N ASN A 274 25.28 43.96 -13.77
CA ASN A 274 25.71 43.88 -12.38
C ASN A 274 24.83 44.76 -11.47
N GLY A 275 25.10 44.72 -10.16
CA GLY A 275 24.32 45.48 -9.18
C GLY A 275 24.42 46.99 -9.41
N ASN A 276 25.60 47.50 -9.75
CA ASN A 276 25.85 48.93 -9.93
C ASN A 276 25.05 49.53 -11.09
N ASP A 277 25.07 48.87 -12.26
CA ASP A 277 24.29 49.28 -13.43
C ASP A 277 22.78 49.10 -13.17
N MET A 278 22.36 48.04 -12.48
CA MET A 278 20.96 47.86 -12.10
C MET A 278 20.47 48.94 -11.11
N ALA A 279 21.34 49.46 -10.24
CA ALA A 279 21.01 50.59 -9.39
C ALA A 279 20.85 51.89 -10.21
N ALA A 280 21.71 52.12 -11.22
CA ALA A 280 21.55 53.23 -12.15
C ALA A 280 20.24 53.11 -12.95
N TRP A 281 19.95 51.91 -13.46
CA TRP A 281 18.70 51.61 -14.16
C TRP A 281 17.46 51.88 -13.31
N LEU A 282 17.45 51.46 -12.04
CA LEU A 282 16.35 51.74 -11.12
C LEU A 282 16.14 53.25 -10.89
N LYS A 283 17.21 54.02 -10.72
CA LYS A 283 17.12 55.48 -10.57
C LYS A 283 16.49 56.14 -11.79
N ILE A 284 16.90 55.70 -12.98
CA ILE A 284 16.35 56.15 -14.26
C ILE A 284 14.86 55.82 -14.34
N GLN A 285 14.47 54.58 -14.02
CA GLN A 285 13.06 54.15 -13.99
C GLN A 285 12.22 54.97 -13.01
N MET A 286 12.80 55.53 -11.94
CA MET A 286 12.09 56.38 -10.97
C MET A 286 12.22 57.88 -11.25
N GLY A 287 12.78 58.27 -12.40
CA GLY A 287 12.91 59.67 -12.84
C GLY A 287 14.09 60.45 -12.23
N GLY A 288 15.05 59.77 -11.59
CA GLY A 288 16.23 60.38 -10.97
C GLY A 288 17.50 60.23 -11.82
N GLN A 289 17.74 61.15 -12.76
CA GLN A 289 19.05 61.51 -13.35
C GLN A 289 18.88 62.54 -14.50
N ALA A 290 19.61 63.66 -14.45
CA ALA A 290 19.47 64.78 -15.39
C ALA A 290 19.99 64.50 -16.81
N GLU A 291 20.97 63.59 -16.99
CA GLU A 291 21.50 63.20 -18.30
C GLU A 291 20.50 62.30 -19.08
N ALA A 292 19.54 61.68 -18.39
CA ALA A 292 18.44 60.90 -18.97
C ALA A 292 17.19 61.74 -19.32
N ALA A 293 17.27 63.08 -19.29
CA ALA A 293 16.13 63.97 -19.57
C ALA A 293 15.50 63.76 -20.97
N VAL A 294 16.26 63.21 -21.92
CA VAL A 294 15.78 62.82 -23.27
C VAL A 294 14.87 61.58 -23.23
N ALA A 295 14.93 60.77 -22.17
CA ALA A 295 14.21 59.50 -22.02
C ALA A 295 13.01 59.54 -21.04
N ALA A 296 12.79 60.64 -20.34
CA ALA A 296 11.76 60.74 -19.28
C ALA A 296 10.33 60.47 -19.80
N ASP A 297 10.00 60.90 -21.03
CA ASP A 297 8.69 60.66 -21.65
C ASP A 297 8.46 59.16 -21.96
N TRP A 298 9.50 58.44 -22.41
CA TRP A 298 9.39 57.01 -22.78
C TRP A 298 9.37 56.09 -21.56
N ILE A 299 10.09 56.45 -20.50
CA ILE A 299 10.06 55.71 -19.23
C ILE A 299 8.64 55.75 -18.65
N GLY A 300 8.02 56.92 -18.60
CA GLY A 300 6.62 57.05 -18.17
C GLY A 300 5.66 56.24 -19.04
N ARG A 301 5.84 56.23 -20.37
CA ARG A 301 5.06 55.37 -21.27
C ARG A 301 5.30 53.87 -21.03
N SER A 302 6.53 53.47 -20.70
CA SER A 302 6.88 52.06 -20.46
C SER A 302 6.19 51.46 -19.23
N HIS A 303 5.73 52.32 -18.31
CA HIS A 303 4.99 51.93 -17.10
C HIS A 303 3.48 51.82 -17.31
N GLN A 304 2.96 52.27 -18.45
CA GLN A 304 1.52 52.24 -18.72
C GLN A 304 1.11 50.81 -19.12
N PRO A 305 0.27 50.13 -18.33
CA PRO A 305 -0.17 48.78 -18.66
C PRO A 305 -1.30 48.78 -19.67
N ASP A 306 -1.42 47.68 -20.42
CA ASP A 306 -2.62 47.40 -21.20
C ASP A 306 -3.81 47.09 -20.27
N ARG A 307 -4.85 47.92 -20.36
CA ARG A 307 -6.12 47.76 -19.63
C ARG A 307 -7.28 47.36 -20.55
N SER A 308 -7.00 47.04 -21.82
CA SER A 308 -8.02 46.54 -22.75
C SER A 308 -8.40 45.08 -22.48
N VAL A 309 -7.51 44.31 -21.82
CA VAL A 309 -7.74 42.92 -21.39
C VAL A 309 -7.88 42.82 -19.87
N PHE A 310 -8.52 41.76 -19.39
CA PHE A 310 -8.64 41.49 -17.96
C PHE A 310 -7.26 41.31 -17.31
N PRO A 311 -7.04 41.86 -16.10
CA PRO A 311 -5.81 41.64 -15.35
C PRO A 311 -5.66 40.16 -14.96
N GLY A 312 -4.43 39.76 -14.62
CA GLY A 312 -4.13 38.46 -14.05
C GLY A 312 -4.88 38.21 -12.75
N LEU A 313 -4.93 36.94 -12.30
CA LEU A 313 -5.60 36.55 -11.05
C LEU A 313 -5.00 37.22 -9.80
N ASP A 314 -3.74 37.67 -9.89
CA ASP A 314 -3.04 38.44 -8.87
C ASP A 314 -3.31 39.96 -8.95
N GLY A 315 -4.18 40.39 -9.86
CA GLY A 315 -4.55 41.79 -10.09
C GLY A 315 -3.54 42.58 -10.93
N SER A 316 -2.51 41.94 -11.49
CA SER A 316 -1.50 42.61 -12.32
C SER A 316 -1.97 42.79 -13.77
N SER A 317 -1.53 43.87 -14.41
CA SER A 317 -1.57 44.02 -15.87
C SER A 317 -0.14 44.15 -16.39
N TYR A 318 0.08 43.87 -17.67
CA TYR A 318 1.41 43.95 -18.27
C TYR A 318 1.60 45.26 -19.04
N ALA A 319 2.76 45.88 -18.86
CA ALA A 319 3.22 47.08 -19.56
C ALA A 319 4.43 46.73 -20.45
N ALA A 320 5.31 47.68 -20.74
CA ALA A 320 6.43 47.48 -21.63
C ALA A 320 7.63 46.83 -20.90
N GLY A 321 7.49 45.55 -20.54
CA GLY A 321 8.49 44.78 -19.81
C GLY A 321 8.29 44.71 -18.30
N TRP A 322 7.12 45.15 -17.79
CA TRP A 322 6.80 45.22 -16.37
C TRP A 322 5.41 44.67 -16.07
N PHE A 323 5.28 43.90 -14.98
CA PHE A 323 3.99 43.67 -14.34
C PHE A 323 3.66 44.86 -13.44
N VAL A 324 2.48 45.44 -13.65
CA VAL A 324 1.98 46.60 -12.93
C VAL A 324 0.86 46.16 -11.99
N TYR A 325 1.15 46.16 -10.69
CA TYR A 325 0.22 45.74 -9.65
C TYR A 325 -0.56 46.93 -9.11
N GLN A 326 -1.79 46.67 -8.68
CA GLN A 326 -2.65 47.66 -8.01
C GLN A 326 -2.38 47.70 -6.49
N LYS A 327 -1.13 47.42 -6.07
CA LYS A 327 -0.70 47.41 -4.66
C LYS A 327 0.10 48.69 -4.35
N GLY A 328 -0.15 49.30 -3.18
CA GLY A 328 0.52 50.53 -2.76
C GLY A 328 0.23 51.72 -3.68
N SER A 329 1.26 52.51 -3.99
CA SER A 329 1.20 53.62 -4.96
C SER A 329 1.34 53.19 -6.44
N GLY A 330 1.28 51.89 -6.73
CA GLY A 330 1.49 51.35 -8.08
C GLY A 330 2.86 50.69 -8.23
N GLU A 331 2.99 49.48 -7.71
CA GLU A 331 4.21 48.69 -7.78
C GLU A 331 4.44 48.09 -9.18
N LEU A 332 5.64 48.32 -9.72
CA LEU A 332 6.12 47.66 -10.92
C LEU A 332 7.14 46.59 -10.55
N SER A 333 7.02 45.42 -11.16
CA SER A 333 8.02 44.37 -10.97
C SER A 333 8.18 43.49 -12.19
N HIS A 334 9.34 42.87 -12.30
CA HIS A 334 9.53 41.74 -13.20
C HIS A 334 10.54 40.76 -12.59
N GLY A 335 10.18 39.48 -12.57
CA GLY A 335 11.11 38.38 -12.29
C GLY A 335 11.72 37.87 -13.59
N GLY A 336 12.97 37.46 -13.58
CA GLY A 336 13.65 36.88 -14.74
C GLY A 336 14.31 35.57 -14.38
N SER A 337 14.09 34.53 -15.18
CA SER A 337 14.76 33.24 -15.04
C SER A 337 15.40 32.83 -16.34
N ASN A 338 16.63 32.33 -16.25
CA ASN A 338 17.36 31.57 -17.25
C ASN A 338 17.77 30.22 -16.64
N PRO A 339 18.25 29.24 -17.42
CA PRO A 339 18.65 27.95 -16.87
C PRO A 339 19.69 28.04 -15.73
N ASN A 340 20.57 29.03 -15.79
CA ASN A 340 21.68 29.22 -14.86
C ASN A 340 21.55 30.39 -13.89
N TYR A 341 20.64 31.33 -14.14
CA TYR A 341 20.60 32.61 -13.43
C TYR A 341 19.15 33.00 -13.17
N SER A 342 18.92 33.80 -12.15
CA SER A 342 17.66 34.51 -12.01
C SER A 342 17.87 35.93 -11.52
N SER A 343 16.87 36.77 -11.74
CA SER A 343 16.89 38.19 -11.43
C SER A 343 15.50 38.64 -10.97
N SER A 344 15.46 39.71 -10.20
CA SER A 344 14.22 40.35 -9.76
C SER A 344 14.43 41.84 -9.72
N VAL A 345 13.48 42.58 -10.27
CA VAL A 345 13.45 44.04 -10.18
C VAL A 345 12.06 44.44 -9.69
N VAL A 346 12.00 45.24 -8.63
CA VAL A 346 10.76 45.74 -8.02
C VAL A 346 10.95 47.21 -7.70
N PHE A 347 10.03 48.08 -8.10
CA PHE A 347 10.13 49.51 -7.82
C PHE A 347 8.77 50.20 -7.76
N ARG A 348 8.74 51.34 -7.08
CA ARG A 348 7.57 52.22 -6.92
C ARG A 348 7.99 53.64 -7.29
N PRO A 349 7.68 54.12 -8.51
CA PRO A 349 8.12 55.42 -8.99
C PRO A 349 7.68 56.59 -8.11
N GLU A 350 6.43 56.58 -7.62
CA GLU A 350 5.89 57.67 -6.78
C GLU A 350 6.62 57.78 -5.43
N GLU A 351 6.96 56.64 -4.84
CA GLU A 351 7.70 56.54 -3.57
C GLU A 351 9.22 56.68 -3.78
N LYS A 352 9.69 56.61 -5.03
CA LYS A 352 11.10 56.57 -5.43
C LYS A 352 11.91 55.50 -4.70
N ILE A 353 11.33 54.30 -4.54
CA ILE A 353 12.01 53.14 -3.95
C ILE A 353 12.14 52.03 -4.99
N GLY A 354 13.35 51.48 -5.13
CA GLY A 354 13.64 50.40 -6.06
C GLY A 354 14.58 49.35 -5.47
N VAL A 355 14.34 48.09 -5.83
CA VAL A 355 15.13 46.93 -5.40
C VAL A 355 15.46 46.08 -6.61
N ALA A 356 16.73 45.69 -6.77
CA ALA A 356 17.14 44.69 -7.74
C ALA A 356 17.97 43.59 -7.07
N VAL A 357 17.70 42.35 -7.46
CA VAL A 357 18.38 41.16 -6.97
C VAL A 357 18.80 40.30 -8.16
N LEU A 358 20.07 39.93 -8.23
CA LEU A 358 20.65 39.08 -9.27
C LEU A 358 21.24 37.83 -8.61
N ALA A 359 21.04 36.65 -9.18
CA ALA A 359 21.47 35.38 -8.59
C ALA A 359 22.04 34.42 -9.65
N ASN A 360 23.05 33.64 -9.27
CA ASN A 360 23.73 32.67 -10.15
C ASN A 360 23.11 31.26 -10.14
N ILE A 361 21.80 31.18 -9.93
CA ILE A 361 21.01 29.96 -10.12
C ILE A 361 19.58 30.35 -10.50
N ASN A 362 18.89 29.51 -11.26
CA ASN A 362 17.45 29.66 -11.43
C ASN A 362 16.70 29.33 -10.13
N SER A 363 16.14 30.33 -9.47
CA SER A 363 15.31 30.10 -8.28
C SER A 363 14.25 31.20 -8.09
N SER A 364 13.03 30.79 -7.70
CA SER A 364 11.93 31.69 -7.33
C SER A 364 12.23 32.49 -6.06
N TYR A 365 13.17 32.00 -5.23
CA TYR A 365 13.66 32.69 -4.04
C TYR A 365 14.32 34.03 -4.38
N THR A 366 14.85 34.21 -5.59
CA THR A 366 15.40 35.49 -6.05
C THR A 366 14.32 36.58 -6.15
N GLN A 367 13.15 36.23 -6.68
CA GLN A 367 12.02 37.15 -6.73
C GLN A 367 11.45 37.42 -5.34
N ALA A 368 11.36 36.38 -4.49
CA ALA A 368 10.93 36.53 -3.10
C ALA A 368 11.88 37.42 -2.28
N MET A 369 13.19 37.41 -2.58
CA MET A 369 14.14 38.35 -2.00
C MET A 369 13.79 39.79 -2.37
N GLY A 370 13.61 40.09 -3.66
CA GLY A 370 13.26 41.43 -4.12
C GLY A 370 11.94 41.96 -3.52
N GLN A 371 10.88 41.14 -3.59
CA GLN A 371 9.58 41.49 -3.01
C GLN A 371 9.64 41.62 -1.49
N GLY A 372 10.25 40.67 -0.78
CA GLY A 372 10.32 40.74 0.68
C GLY A 372 11.17 41.90 1.20
N ILE A 373 12.20 42.34 0.47
CA ILE A 373 12.91 43.59 0.79
C ILE A 373 11.97 44.78 0.65
N MET A 374 11.17 44.86 -0.43
CA MET A 374 10.16 45.91 -0.58
C MET A 374 9.16 45.89 0.59
N GLU A 375 8.66 44.71 1.01
CA GLU A 375 7.76 44.60 2.17
C GLU A 375 8.41 45.09 3.48
N ILE A 376 9.69 44.76 3.73
CA ILE A 376 10.43 45.23 4.91
C ILE A 376 10.50 46.75 4.94
N LEU A 377 10.81 47.38 3.79
CA LEU A 377 10.89 48.84 3.67
C LEU A 377 9.54 49.54 3.93
N HIS A 378 8.43 48.80 3.88
CA HIS A 378 7.08 49.29 4.17
C HIS A 378 6.50 48.76 5.48
N ASN A 379 7.30 48.12 6.34
CA ASN A 379 6.84 47.48 7.58
C ASN A 379 5.65 46.51 7.36
N GLN A 380 5.62 45.84 6.20
CA GLN A 380 4.58 44.88 5.85
C GLN A 380 4.99 43.45 6.22
N LYS A 381 3.98 42.57 6.31
CA LYS A 381 4.18 41.15 6.63
C LYS A 381 4.97 40.49 5.49
N LEU A 382 6.09 39.86 5.84
CA LEU A 382 6.92 39.10 4.90
C LEU A 382 6.15 37.90 4.32
N PRO A 383 6.45 37.48 3.07
CA PRO A 383 5.92 36.26 2.51
C PRO A 383 6.30 35.04 3.38
N GLU A 384 5.31 34.31 3.88
CA GLU A 384 5.58 33.19 4.81
C GLU A 384 6.13 31.95 4.10
N ASN A 385 5.71 31.67 2.85
CA ASN A 385 6.10 30.49 2.09
C ASN A 385 6.43 30.85 0.63
N VAL A 386 7.65 30.52 0.20
CA VAL A 386 8.07 30.63 -1.21
C VAL A 386 8.02 29.24 -1.84
N SER A 387 7.17 29.08 -2.85
CA SER A 387 7.13 27.86 -3.65
C SER A 387 8.13 27.93 -4.79
N ASP A 388 9.01 26.93 -4.89
CA ASP A 388 9.97 26.78 -6.00
C ASP A 388 9.76 25.38 -6.62
N GLN A 389 9.31 25.36 -7.88
CA GLN A 389 8.96 24.14 -8.60
C GLN A 389 10.20 23.25 -8.79
N TYR A 390 11.32 23.82 -9.26
CA TYR A 390 12.53 23.05 -9.53
C TYR A 390 13.14 22.48 -8.25
N ARG A 391 13.07 23.22 -7.14
CA ARG A 391 13.46 22.70 -5.82
C ARG A 391 12.58 21.54 -5.36
N SER A 392 11.27 21.64 -5.57
CA SER A 392 10.32 20.57 -5.22
C SER A 392 10.58 19.32 -6.07
N VAL A 393 10.78 19.49 -7.37
CA VAL A 393 11.13 18.41 -8.31
C VAL A 393 12.46 17.75 -7.92
N ASP A 394 13.49 18.52 -7.56
CA ASP A 394 14.79 17.98 -7.13
C ASP A 394 14.66 17.13 -5.85
N LYS A 395 13.90 17.63 -4.87
CA LYS A 395 13.60 16.90 -3.62
C LYS A 395 12.89 15.58 -3.90
N ILE A 396 11.79 15.63 -4.66
CA ILE A 396 10.98 14.44 -4.98
C ILE A 396 11.82 13.43 -5.76
N SER A 397 12.56 13.89 -6.78
CA SER A 397 13.43 13.02 -7.61
C SER A 397 14.52 12.35 -6.78
N THR A 398 15.12 13.07 -5.83
CA THR A 398 16.13 12.52 -4.93
C THR A 398 15.52 11.45 -4.00
N VAL A 399 14.35 11.71 -3.42
CA VAL A 399 13.65 10.73 -2.56
C VAL A 399 13.27 9.47 -3.37
N ILE A 400 12.76 9.66 -4.58
CA ILE A 400 12.45 8.57 -5.52
C ILE A 400 13.68 7.71 -5.75
N LEU A 401 14.85 8.30 -6.03
CA LEU A 401 16.09 7.56 -6.25
C LEU A 401 16.55 6.80 -5.00
N CYS A 402 16.47 7.42 -3.81
CA CYS A 402 16.80 6.75 -2.55
C CYS A 402 15.93 5.52 -2.26
N ILE A 403 14.70 5.47 -2.79
CA ILE A 403 13.79 4.32 -2.64
C ILE A 403 13.97 3.32 -3.80
N ALA A 404 14.05 3.82 -5.04
CA ALA A 404 14.08 3.00 -6.24
C ALA A 404 15.38 2.19 -6.35
N VAL A 405 16.55 2.79 -6.05
CA VAL A 405 17.84 2.10 -6.19
C VAL A 405 17.94 0.86 -5.30
N PRO A 406 17.66 0.92 -3.97
CA PRO A 406 17.63 -0.27 -3.13
C PRO A 406 16.61 -1.32 -3.61
N LEU A 407 15.44 -0.91 -4.09
CA LEU A 407 14.42 -1.82 -4.61
C LEU A 407 14.87 -2.53 -5.90
N ILE A 408 15.56 -1.81 -6.79
CA ILE A 408 16.15 -2.38 -8.01
C ILE A 408 17.23 -3.40 -7.65
N LEU A 409 18.12 -3.06 -6.73
CA LEU A 409 19.17 -3.97 -6.25
C LEU A 409 18.59 -5.22 -5.58
N LEU A 410 17.57 -5.04 -4.73
CA LEU A 410 16.87 -6.13 -4.07
C LEU A 410 16.14 -7.03 -5.07
N THR A 411 15.49 -6.43 -6.07
CA THR A 411 14.88 -7.17 -7.19
C THR A 411 15.94 -7.96 -7.96
N GLY A 412 17.11 -7.38 -8.20
CA GLY A 412 18.24 -8.06 -8.84
C GLY A 412 18.76 -9.23 -8.04
N TRP A 413 18.90 -9.07 -6.73
CA TRP A 413 19.25 -10.15 -5.81
C TRP A 413 18.26 -11.31 -5.92
N PHE A 414 16.95 -11.03 -5.80
CA PHE A 414 15.92 -12.08 -5.92
C PHE A 414 15.86 -12.69 -7.33
N PHE A 415 16.13 -11.91 -8.36
CA PHE A 415 16.21 -12.42 -9.73
C PHE A 415 17.38 -13.40 -9.87
N ILE A 416 18.58 -13.07 -9.36
CA ILE A 416 19.74 -13.97 -9.35
C ILE A 416 19.42 -15.26 -8.57
N MET A 417 18.78 -15.14 -7.39
CA MET A 417 18.33 -16.32 -6.64
C MET A 417 17.35 -17.17 -7.45
N THR A 418 16.40 -16.55 -8.15
CA THR A 418 15.43 -17.25 -9.01
C THR A 418 16.13 -17.99 -10.14
N ILE A 419 17.14 -17.39 -10.78
CA ILE A 419 17.94 -18.06 -11.80
C ILE A 419 18.70 -19.23 -11.20
N LYS A 420 19.31 -19.07 -10.02
CA LYS A 420 19.96 -20.19 -9.30
C LYS A 420 18.98 -21.33 -9.02
N GLU A 421 17.77 -21.03 -8.58
CA GLU A 421 16.70 -22.03 -8.30
C GLU A 421 16.20 -22.74 -9.57
N ILE A 422 16.23 -22.06 -10.73
CA ILE A 422 15.93 -22.70 -12.03
C ILE A 422 17.06 -23.66 -12.41
N ILE A 423 18.32 -23.25 -12.22
CA ILE A 423 19.50 -24.08 -12.51
C ILE A 423 19.54 -25.30 -11.57
N THR A 424 19.21 -25.15 -10.28
CA THR A 424 19.12 -26.27 -9.30
C THR A 424 17.86 -27.12 -9.47
N LYS A 425 17.01 -26.84 -10.46
CA LYS A 425 15.74 -27.53 -10.76
C LYS A 425 14.70 -27.51 -9.63
N GLU A 426 14.87 -26.60 -8.67
CA GLU A 426 13.87 -26.33 -7.62
C GLU A 426 12.63 -25.64 -8.20
N ARG A 427 12.83 -24.80 -9.24
CA ARG A 427 11.76 -24.21 -10.05
C ARG A 427 11.67 -24.92 -11.39
N ARG A 428 10.48 -25.40 -11.76
CA ARG A 428 10.25 -26.12 -13.02
C ARG A 428 9.30 -25.34 -13.92
N LEU A 429 9.56 -25.38 -15.23
CA LEU A 429 8.73 -24.73 -16.22
C LEU A 429 7.31 -25.30 -16.17
N ARG A 430 6.32 -24.43 -15.98
CA ARG A 430 4.92 -24.80 -16.16
C ARG A 430 4.65 -24.99 -17.65
N ARG A 431 4.02 -26.11 -18.07
CA ARG A 431 3.73 -26.40 -19.50
C ARG A 431 3.22 -25.15 -20.22
N LYS A 432 3.77 -24.87 -21.42
CA LYS A 432 3.35 -23.73 -22.25
C LYS A 432 1.84 -23.83 -22.50
N THR A 433 1.10 -22.88 -21.96
CA THR A 433 -0.36 -22.78 -22.08
C THR A 433 -0.70 -21.43 -22.69
N ALA A 434 -1.79 -21.32 -23.46
CA ALA A 434 -2.26 -20.05 -24.03
C ALA A 434 -2.33 -18.89 -23.00
N LYS A 435 -2.59 -19.23 -21.73
CA LYS A 435 -2.58 -18.32 -20.59
C LYS A 435 -1.25 -17.57 -20.37
N ASN A 436 -0.10 -18.18 -20.64
CA ASN A 436 1.20 -17.55 -20.46
C ASN A 436 1.49 -16.52 -21.57
N ILE A 437 1.06 -16.82 -22.80
CA ILE A 437 1.19 -15.90 -23.95
C ILE A 437 0.29 -14.68 -23.71
N TYR A 438 -0.95 -14.90 -23.29
CA TYR A 438 -1.85 -13.82 -22.90
C TYR A 438 -1.27 -12.96 -21.76
N GLY A 439 -0.71 -13.59 -20.72
CA GLY A 439 -0.06 -12.86 -19.63
C GLY A 439 1.12 -11.99 -20.07
N LEU A 440 1.94 -12.48 -21.01
CA LEU A 440 3.03 -11.72 -21.60
C LEU A 440 2.51 -10.53 -22.43
N ALA A 441 1.47 -10.74 -23.25
CA ALA A 441 0.88 -9.67 -24.06
C ALA A 441 0.32 -8.55 -23.17
N VAL A 442 -0.41 -8.90 -22.10
CA VAL A 442 -0.91 -7.92 -21.12
C VAL A 442 0.23 -7.16 -20.45
N LEU A 443 1.32 -7.84 -20.09
CA LEU A 443 2.49 -7.20 -19.50
C LEU A 443 3.17 -6.21 -20.45
N LEU A 444 3.31 -6.56 -21.74
CA LEU A 444 3.88 -5.69 -22.76
C LEU A 444 3.01 -4.46 -23.00
N VAL A 445 1.68 -4.62 -23.04
CA VAL A 445 0.74 -3.49 -23.13
C VAL A 445 0.86 -2.58 -21.90
N PHE A 446 0.95 -3.17 -20.70
CA PHE A 446 1.16 -2.39 -19.46
C PHE A 446 2.47 -1.61 -19.50
N LEU A 447 3.58 -2.25 -19.88
CA LEU A 447 4.87 -1.57 -20.02
C LEU A 447 4.85 -0.47 -21.08
N GLY A 448 4.19 -0.70 -22.23
CA GLY A 448 4.01 0.31 -23.27
C GLY A 448 3.22 1.52 -22.77
N LEU A 449 2.13 1.30 -22.01
CA LEU A 449 1.38 2.36 -21.35
C LEU A 449 2.28 3.15 -20.39
N VAL A 450 3.09 2.47 -19.57
CA VAL A 450 4.00 3.09 -18.58
C VAL A 450 5.01 3.97 -19.31
N SER A 451 5.66 3.44 -20.34
CA SER A 451 6.60 4.20 -21.16
C SER A 451 5.95 5.42 -21.82
N TYR A 452 4.71 5.30 -22.32
CA TYR A 452 3.97 6.43 -22.89
C TYR A 452 3.71 7.54 -21.88
N CYS A 453 3.31 7.21 -20.64
CA CYS A 453 3.08 8.23 -19.62
C CYS A 453 4.39 8.90 -19.20
N PHE A 454 5.46 8.11 -19.08
CA PHE A 454 6.78 8.68 -18.81
C PHE A 454 7.24 9.62 -19.93
N TYR A 455 7.03 9.26 -21.20
CA TYR A 455 7.32 10.14 -22.33
C TYR A 455 6.55 11.47 -22.28
N ASN A 456 5.30 11.46 -21.79
CA ASN A 456 4.46 12.65 -21.69
C ASN A 456 4.70 13.49 -20.42
N ILE A 457 5.67 13.14 -19.56
CA ILE A 457 5.96 13.91 -18.33
C ILE A 457 6.19 15.41 -18.61
N PRO A 458 6.97 15.84 -19.61
CA PRO A 458 7.17 17.26 -19.89
C PRO A 458 5.87 18.02 -20.16
N SER A 459 4.94 17.38 -20.89
CA SER A 459 3.63 17.98 -21.19
C SER A 459 2.79 18.22 -19.94
N VAL A 460 2.96 17.40 -18.90
CA VAL A 460 2.14 17.44 -17.67
C VAL A 460 2.85 18.14 -16.52
N LEU A 461 4.13 17.88 -16.26
CA LEU A 461 4.84 18.50 -15.13
C LEU A 461 5.47 19.85 -15.48
N PHE A 462 5.66 20.13 -16.77
CA PHE A 462 6.36 21.33 -17.25
C PHE A 462 5.54 22.06 -18.32
N SER A 463 4.21 22.10 -18.19
CA SER A 463 3.34 22.98 -19.01
C SER A 463 3.53 22.88 -20.54
N GLY A 464 3.84 21.69 -21.08
CA GLY A 464 3.99 21.50 -22.53
C GLY A 464 5.42 21.59 -23.06
N LEU A 465 6.43 21.81 -22.21
CA LEU A 465 7.82 21.94 -22.67
C LEU A 465 8.35 20.65 -23.33
N SER A 466 9.32 20.79 -24.23
CA SER A 466 10.00 19.64 -24.87
C SER A 466 10.99 18.96 -23.90
N TRP A 467 11.35 17.70 -24.17
CA TRP A 467 12.37 16.99 -23.40
C TRP A 467 13.74 17.68 -23.45
N GLU A 468 14.11 18.25 -24.59
CA GLU A 468 15.36 19.00 -24.77
C GLU A 468 15.41 20.21 -23.83
N LEU A 469 14.31 20.96 -23.74
CA LEU A 469 14.23 22.10 -22.84
C LEU A 469 14.15 21.66 -21.37
N VAL A 470 13.42 20.58 -21.06
CA VAL A 470 13.38 20.00 -19.71
C VAL A 470 14.78 19.56 -19.26
N GLU A 471 15.59 18.97 -20.13
CA GLU A 471 16.97 18.62 -19.81
C GLU A 471 17.80 19.86 -19.43
N VAL A 472 17.56 20.98 -20.09
CA VAL A 472 18.26 22.25 -19.82
C VAL A 472 17.77 22.89 -18.51
N TRP A 473 16.48 22.87 -18.21
CA TRP A 473 15.90 23.59 -17.07
C TRP A 473 15.70 22.74 -15.81
N ALA A 474 15.22 21.50 -15.92
CA ALA A 474 14.86 20.66 -14.79
C ALA A 474 16.09 20.10 -14.05
N PRO A 475 16.04 19.94 -12.71
CA PRO A 475 17.17 19.48 -11.90
C PRO A 475 17.86 18.22 -12.43
N SER A 476 19.17 18.08 -12.22
CA SER A 476 19.90 16.89 -12.70
C SER A 476 19.45 15.58 -12.03
N SER A 477 18.92 15.65 -10.80
CA SER A 477 18.32 14.50 -10.12
C SER A 477 17.08 13.97 -10.84
N PHE A 478 16.28 14.86 -11.44
CA PHE A 478 15.07 14.50 -12.19
C PHE A 478 15.41 13.70 -13.45
N MET A 479 16.44 14.14 -14.19
CA MET A 479 16.92 13.46 -15.39
C MET A 479 17.43 12.03 -15.12
N ILE A 480 17.84 11.73 -13.88
CA ILE A 480 18.28 10.40 -13.47
C ILE A 480 17.12 9.58 -12.86
N ALA A 481 16.22 10.21 -12.11
CA ALA A 481 15.10 9.55 -11.46
C ALA A 481 14.12 8.91 -12.44
N ILE A 482 13.80 9.62 -13.54
CA ILE A 482 12.80 9.16 -14.51
C ILE A 482 13.24 7.88 -15.23
N PRO A 483 14.43 7.79 -15.87
CA PRO A 483 14.92 6.53 -16.44
C PRO A 483 15.12 5.44 -15.38
N GLY A 484 15.60 5.79 -14.18
CA GLY A 484 15.80 4.83 -13.09
C GLY A 484 14.51 4.13 -12.68
N LEU A 485 13.40 4.86 -12.57
CA LEU A 485 12.08 4.29 -12.29
C LEU A 485 11.60 3.35 -13.41
N LEU A 486 11.75 3.73 -14.68
CA LEU A 486 11.39 2.89 -15.82
C LEU A 486 12.17 1.57 -15.82
N ILE A 487 13.48 1.64 -15.58
CA ILE A 487 14.34 0.46 -15.47
C ILE A 487 13.87 -0.42 -14.32
N GLY A 488 13.53 0.16 -13.16
CA GLY A 488 13.02 -0.61 -12.02
C GLY A 488 11.69 -1.31 -12.30
N VAL A 489 10.73 -0.63 -12.94
CA VAL A 489 9.45 -1.24 -13.34
C VAL A 489 9.66 -2.37 -14.34
N PHE A 490 10.51 -2.14 -15.35
CA PHE A 490 10.85 -3.16 -16.35
C PHE A 490 11.51 -4.38 -15.69
N PHE A 491 12.52 -4.16 -14.86
CA PHE A 491 13.28 -5.24 -14.24
C PHE A 491 12.44 -6.05 -13.24
N PHE A 492 11.61 -5.40 -12.44
CA PHE A 492 10.66 -6.08 -11.58
C PHE A 492 9.61 -6.87 -12.38
N SER A 493 9.13 -6.32 -13.49
CA SER A 493 8.19 -7.01 -14.39
C SER A 493 8.79 -8.30 -14.97
N VAL A 494 10.05 -8.24 -15.41
CA VAL A 494 10.81 -9.42 -15.89
C VAL A 494 10.98 -10.46 -14.78
N TYR A 495 11.39 -10.03 -13.58
CA TYR A 495 11.51 -10.89 -12.42
C TYR A 495 10.17 -11.58 -12.08
N TYR A 496 9.09 -10.81 -11.96
CA TYR A 496 7.77 -11.32 -11.64
C TYR A 496 7.29 -12.33 -12.69
N PHE A 497 7.43 -11.99 -13.98
CA PHE A 497 7.05 -12.88 -15.08
C PHE A 497 7.85 -14.18 -15.07
N THR A 498 9.16 -14.11 -14.78
CA THR A 498 10.03 -15.29 -14.64
C THR A 498 9.56 -16.21 -13.51
N THR A 499 9.27 -15.67 -12.32
CA THR A 499 8.75 -16.46 -11.20
C THR A 499 7.37 -17.08 -11.48
N SER A 500 6.56 -16.43 -12.33
CA SER A 500 5.26 -16.96 -12.78
C SER A 500 5.40 -18.10 -13.80
N LEU A 501 6.42 -18.06 -14.67
CA LEU A 501 6.70 -19.14 -15.64
C LEU A 501 7.34 -20.36 -14.98
N PHE A 502 8.17 -20.13 -13.96
CA PHE A 502 8.92 -21.14 -13.23
C PHE A 502 8.48 -21.17 -11.75
N PRO A 503 7.28 -21.71 -11.45
CA PRO A 503 6.82 -21.82 -10.07
C PRO A 503 7.71 -22.78 -9.25
N LYS A 504 7.94 -22.43 -7.97
CA LYS A 504 8.56 -23.28 -6.96
C LYS A 504 7.46 -23.92 -6.10
N ALA A 505 7.57 -25.21 -5.78
CA ALA A 505 6.72 -25.82 -4.78
C ALA A 505 7.02 -25.16 -3.41
N ARG A 506 5.98 -24.66 -2.72
CA ARG A 506 6.11 -23.92 -1.44
C ARG A 506 6.89 -22.60 -1.54
N ASP A 507 6.65 -21.81 -2.58
CA ASP A 507 7.21 -20.46 -2.71
C ASP A 507 6.63 -19.48 -1.66
N ARG A 508 7.40 -19.18 -0.61
CA ARG A 508 7.02 -18.26 0.49
C ARG A 508 7.58 -16.85 0.32
N THR A 509 8.04 -16.47 -0.87
CA THR A 509 8.61 -15.14 -1.09
C THR A 509 7.55 -14.04 -0.92
N LEU A 510 7.68 -13.26 0.17
CA LEU A 510 6.78 -12.14 0.48
C LEU A 510 7.15 -10.85 -0.30
N PHE A 511 8.38 -10.76 -0.79
CA PHE A 511 8.89 -9.56 -1.47
C PHE A 511 8.00 -9.06 -2.63
N PRO A 512 7.59 -9.90 -3.62
CA PRO A 512 6.72 -9.45 -4.70
C PRO A 512 5.36 -8.97 -4.20
N ILE A 513 4.83 -9.59 -3.14
CA ILE A 513 3.52 -9.25 -2.56
C ILE A 513 3.59 -7.87 -1.91
N ILE A 514 4.63 -7.63 -1.10
CA ILE A 514 4.83 -6.33 -0.43
C ILE A 514 5.01 -5.24 -1.48
N LEU A 515 5.89 -5.45 -2.47
CA LEU A 515 6.16 -4.43 -3.49
C LEU A 515 4.92 -4.13 -4.33
N LEU A 516 4.20 -5.15 -4.82
CA LEU A 516 2.98 -4.95 -5.60
C LEU A 516 1.86 -4.31 -4.79
N SER A 517 1.73 -4.63 -3.50
CA SER A 517 0.73 -4.01 -2.61
C SER A 517 1.02 -2.52 -2.42
N THR A 518 2.30 -2.17 -2.22
CA THR A 518 2.75 -0.78 -2.13
C THR A 518 2.51 -0.04 -3.44
N ILE A 519 2.91 -0.60 -4.58
CA ILE A 519 2.70 0.00 -5.91
C ILE A 519 1.21 0.20 -6.19
N SER A 520 0.36 -0.76 -5.86
CA SER A 520 -1.09 -0.66 -6.03
C SER A 520 -1.69 0.44 -5.15
N GLY A 521 -1.24 0.56 -3.90
CA GLY A 521 -1.64 1.66 -3.01
C GLY A 521 -1.19 3.04 -3.52
N PHE A 522 0.02 3.15 -4.07
CA PHE A 522 0.48 4.37 -4.74
C PHE A 522 -0.35 4.69 -5.99
N GLY A 523 -0.67 3.70 -6.82
CA GLY A 523 -1.54 3.89 -7.99
C GLY A 523 -2.91 4.44 -7.60
N ASN A 524 -3.49 3.90 -6.51
CA ASN A 524 -4.72 4.40 -5.93
C ASN A 524 -4.61 5.86 -5.46
N ALA A 525 -3.51 6.22 -4.78
CA ALA A 525 -3.28 7.57 -4.31
C ALA A 525 -3.05 8.59 -5.44
N ILE A 526 -2.32 8.19 -6.49
CA ILE A 526 -2.06 9.02 -7.67
C ILE A 526 -3.36 9.37 -8.39
N ILE A 527 -4.32 8.44 -8.46
CA ILE A 527 -5.65 8.71 -9.04
C ILE A 527 -6.32 9.88 -8.32
N ILE A 528 -6.32 9.88 -6.99
CA ILE A 528 -6.92 10.95 -6.16
C ILE A 528 -6.25 12.28 -6.47
N PHE A 529 -4.91 12.28 -6.48
CA PHE A 529 -4.12 13.47 -6.75
C PHE A 529 -4.45 14.06 -8.13
N ILE A 530 -4.49 13.22 -9.17
CA ILE A 530 -4.78 13.65 -10.54
C ILE A 530 -6.20 14.22 -10.66
N ILE A 531 -7.19 13.61 -10.00
CA ILE A 531 -8.55 14.16 -9.99
C ILE A 531 -8.57 15.54 -9.33
N ASN A 532 -7.93 15.68 -8.16
CA ASN A 532 -7.87 16.95 -7.46
C ASN A 532 -7.16 18.03 -8.29
N GLU A 533 -6.09 17.65 -9.00
CA GLU A 533 -5.36 18.57 -9.87
C GLU A 533 -6.17 18.96 -11.11
N ALA A 534 -6.89 18.03 -11.72
CA ALA A 534 -7.78 18.30 -12.85
C ALA A 534 -8.90 19.28 -12.49
N LEU A 535 -9.38 19.28 -11.24
CA LEU A 535 -10.39 20.22 -10.75
C LEU A 535 -9.85 21.65 -10.57
N ASN A 536 -8.54 21.84 -10.47
CA ASN A 536 -7.91 23.14 -10.24
C ASN A 536 -7.39 23.83 -11.53
N HIS A 537 -7.37 23.15 -12.68
CA HIS A 537 -6.83 23.67 -13.95
C HIS A 537 -7.81 23.55 -15.13
N THR A 538 -7.87 24.56 -16.01
CA THR A 538 -8.75 24.61 -17.19
C THR A 538 -7.99 24.42 -18.51
N ASN A 539 -8.48 23.50 -19.36
CA ASN A 539 -8.15 23.27 -20.78
C ASN A 539 -6.99 22.31 -21.14
N ARG A 540 -5.76 22.72 -21.49
CA ARG A 540 -4.75 21.80 -22.09
C ARG A 540 -4.16 20.76 -21.12
N PHE A 541 -4.00 21.14 -19.85
CA PHE A 541 -3.44 20.27 -18.79
C PHE A 541 -4.28 19.01 -18.54
N GLN A 542 -5.59 19.05 -18.82
CA GLN A 542 -6.53 17.97 -18.54
C GLN A 542 -6.32 16.72 -19.41
N VAL A 543 -5.89 16.88 -20.69
CA VAL A 543 -5.65 15.73 -21.58
C VAL A 543 -4.41 14.95 -21.14
N GLY A 544 -3.35 15.66 -20.74
CA GLY A 544 -2.15 15.04 -20.20
C GLY A 544 -2.43 14.32 -18.88
N LEU A 545 -3.10 14.98 -17.94
CA LEU A 545 -3.56 14.37 -16.68
C LEU A 545 -4.42 13.13 -16.91
N PHE A 546 -5.28 13.11 -17.93
CA PHE A 546 -6.10 11.94 -18.26
C PHE A 546 -5.25 10.70 -18.59
N SER A 547 -4.13 10.86 -19.30
CA SER A 547 -3.23 9.72 -19.58
C SER A 547 -2.63 9.13 -18.29
N PHE A 548 -2.24 9.99 -17.34
CA PHE A 548 -1.75 9.56 -16.02
C PHE A 548 -2.88 8.99 -15.14
N PHE A 549 -4.12 9.43 -15.32
CA PHE A 549 -5.28 8.85 -14.65
C PHE A 549 -5.52 7.41 -15.11
N VAL A 550 -5.51 7.17 -16.43
CA VAL A 550 -5.59 5.84 -17.02
C VAL A 550 -4.43 4.96 -16.57
N MET A 551 -3.22 5.52 -16.48
CA MET A 551 -2.05 4.86 -15.89
C MET A 551 -2.29 4.44 -14.44
N GLY A 552 -2.74 5.37 -13.60
CA GLY A 552 -3.04 5.11 -12.20
C GLY A 552 -4.04 3.97 -12.03
N ILE A 553 -5.10 3.95 -12.86
CA ILE A 553 -6.08 2.85 -12.89
C ILE A 553 -5.41 1.55 -13.32
N ALA A 554 -4.62 1.56 -14.39
CA ALA A 554 -3.94 0.36 -14.89
C ALA A 554 -3.00 -0.22 -13.81
N VAL A 555 -2.19 0.62 -13.16
CA VAL A 555 -1.29 0.23 -12.06
C VAL A 555 -2.09 -0.32 -10.88
N TYR A 556 -3.17 0.35 -10.48
CA TYR A 556 -4.02 -0.09 -9.38
C TYR A 556 -4.65 -1.45 -9.68
N VAL A 557 -5.35 -1.58 -10.81
CA VAL A 557 -6.08 -2.80 -11.20
C VAL A 557 -5.12 -3.97 -11.43
N PHE A 558 -4.01 -3.75 -12.16
CA PHE A 558 -3.03 -4.79 -12.43
C PHE A 558 -2.34 -5.23 -11.13
N GLY A 559 -1.88 -4.27 -10.31
CA GLY A 559 -1.31 -4.53 -8.99
C GLY A 559 -2.26 -5.32 -8.09
N GLN A 560 -3.51 -4.88 -7.96
CA GLN A 560 -4.54 -5.58 -7.18
C GLN A 560 -4.76 -7.01 -7.69
N ARG A 561 -4.88 -7.19 -9.00
CA ARG A 561 -5.12 -8.52 -9.60
C ARG A 561 -3.97 -9.48 -9.30
N LEU A 562 -2.72 -9.02 -9.43
CA LEU A 562 -1.53 -9.83 -9.15
C LEU A 562 -1.42 -10.19 -7.65
N VAL A 563 -1.61 -9.20 -6.77
CA VAL A 563 -1.57 -9.40 -5.31
C VAL A 563 -2.67 -10.37 -4.87
N ARG A 564 -3.91 -10.16 -5.31
CA ARG A 564 -5.06 -11.04 -5.02
C ARG A 564 -4.79 -12.48 -5.44
N THR A 565 -4.35 -12.69 -6.67
CA THR A 565 -4.10 -14.04 -7.20
C THR A 565 -3.03 -14.78 -6.40
N LYS A 566 -1.92 -14.11 -6.07
CA LYS A 566 -0.81 -14.73 -5.33
C LYS A 566 -1.19 -15.04 -3.89
N LEU A 567 -1.86 -14.12 -3.21
CA LEU A 567 -2.29 -14.31 -1.81
C LEU A 567 -3.35 -15.41 -1.69
N ILE A 568 -4.35 -15.47 -2.58
CA ILE A 568 -5.37 -16.54 -2.56
C ILE A 568 -4.71 -17.91 -2.71
N THR A 569 -3.76 -18.03 -3.63
CA THR A 569 -3.04 -19.30 -3.87
C THR A 569 -2.19 -19.67 -2.65
N LEU A 570 -1.46 -18.71 -2.08
CA LEU A 570 -0.59 -18.93 -0.92
C LEU A 570 -1.40 -19.35 0.32
N THR A 571 -2.51 -18.67 0.60
CA THR A 571 -3.35 -18.98 1.77
C THR A 571 -4.00 -20.35 1.66
N ASN A 572 -4.59 -20.70 0.51
CA ASN A 572 -5.22 -22.01 0.34
C ASN A 572 -4.19 -23.14 0.41
N GLU A 573 -2.99 -22.95 -0.14
CA GLU A 573 -1.90 -23.92 -0.02
C GLU A 573 -1.44 -24.10 1.44
N MET A 574 -1.35 -23.02 2.22
CA MET A 574 -1.03 -23.09 3.65
C MET A 574 -2.11 -23.84 4.44
N VAL A 575 -3.38 -23.59 4.14
CA VAL A 575 -4.51 -24.29 4.79
C VAL A 575 -4.52 -25.77 4.41
N PHE A 576 -4.32 -26.11 3.14
CA PHE A 576 -4.20 -27.48 2.68
C PHE A 576 -3.08 -28.22 3.42
N GLN A 577 -1.88 -27.64 3.46
CA GLN A 577 -0.73 -28.24 4.16
C GLN A 577 -1.01 -28.44 5.65
N LYS A 578 -1.62 -27.46 6.31
CA LYS A 578 -1.95 -27.56 7.74
C LYS A 578 -3.04 -28.59 8.02
N ARG A 579 -4.03 -28.74 7.13
CA ARG A 579 -5.06 -29.76 7.26
C ARG A 579 -4.46 -31.16 7.08
N THR A 580 -3.60 -31.35 6.09
CA THR A 580 -2.91 -32.64 5.88
C THR A 580 -1.99 -32.98 7.06
N ASP A 581 -1.19 -32.03 7.54
CA ASP A 581 -0.31 -32.18 8.72
C ASP A 581 -1.10 -32.62 9.97
N LEU A 582 -2.26 -32.01 10.23
CA LEU A 582 -3.11 -32.42 11.35
C LEU A 582 -3.73 -33.80 11.16
N ILE A 583 -4.18 -34.14 9.94
CA ILE A 583 -4.74 -35.47 9.65
C ILE A 583 -3.67 -36.54 9.86
N ASP A 584 -2.45 -36.32 9.36
CA ASP A 584 -1.34 -37.26 9.53
C ASP A 584 -0.99 -37.44 11.02
N LYS A 585 -0.97 -36.36 11.81
CA LYS A 585 -0.75 -36.43 13.26
C LYS A 585 -1.86 -37.16 14.01
N ILE A 586 -3.12 -36.92 13.65
CA ILE A 586 -4.27 -37.62 14.24
C ILE A 586 -4.18 -39.12 13.96
N LEU A 587 -3.84 -39.52 12.72
CA LEU A 587 -3.72 -40.93 12.34
C LEU A 587 -2.53 -41.65 12.98
N ARG A 588 -1.48 -40.93 13.39
CA ARG A 588 -0.31 -41.48 14.10
C ARG A 588 -0.46 -41.49 15.61
N SER A 589 -1.39 -40.72 16.16
CA SER A 589 -1.62 -40.63 17.60
C SER A 589 -2.20 -41.94 18.14
N SER A 590 -1.76 -42.35 19.34
CA SER A 590 -2.35 -43.51 20.01
C SER A 590 -3.87 -43.38 20.22
N TYR A 591 -4.57 -44.51 20.20
CA TYR A 591 -6.01 -44.57 20.48
C TYR A 591 -6.36 -43.93 21.83
N GLN A 592 -5.59 -44.23 22.87
CA GLN A 592 -5.75 -43.66 24.21
C GLN A 592 -5.74 -42.13 24.20
N ASN A 593 -4.83 -41.51 23.44
CA ASN A 593 -4.74 -40.04 23.39
C ASN A 593 -5.93 -39.42 22.64
N ILE A 594 -6.39 -40.05 21.56
CA ILE A 594 -7.57 -39.57 20.81
C ILE A 594 -8.84 -39.64 21.68
N GLU A 595 -9.00 -40.70 22.49
CA GLU A 595 -10.16 -40.86 23.38
C GLU A 595 -10.25 -39.75 24.46
N THR A 596 -9.12 -39.12 24.82
CA THR A 596 -9.10 -37.97 25.75
C THR A 596 -9.50 -36.64 25.11
N ILE A 597 -9.49 -36.55 23.77
CA ILE A 597 -9.85 -35.32 23.04
C ILE A 597 -11.33 -35.40 22.66
N GLU A 598 -12.10 -34.38 23.03
CA GLU A 598 -13.51 -34.27 22.62
C GLU A 598 -13.67 -34.34 21.09
N ASN A 599 -14.50 -35.28 20.60
CA ASN A 599 -14.75 -35.48 19.16
C ASN A 599 -15.19 -34.17 18.48
N GLU A 600 -16.05 -33.39 19.12
CA GLU A 600 -16.55 -32.10 18.64
C GLU A 600 -15.41 -31.10 18.38
N ARG A 601 -14.35 -31.15 19.17
CA ARG A 601 -13.18 -30.27 19.02
C ARG A 601 -12.40 -30.61 17.76
N ILE A 602 -12.17 -31.89 17.46
CA ILE A 602 -11.48 -32.35 16.25
C ILE A 602 -12.24 -31.88 15.00
N TYR A 603 -13.56 -32.10 14.96
CA TYR A 603 -14.41 -31.67 13.85
C TYR A 603 -14.41 -30.14 13.66
N SER A 604 -14.53 -29.38 14.75
CA SER A 604 -14.57 -27.91 14.68
C SER A 604 -13.27 -27.29 14.16
N VAL A 605 -12.11 -27.85 14.54
CA VAL A 605 -10.79 -27.35 14.11
C VAL A 605 -10.53 -27.68 12.64
N LEU A 606 -10.79 -28.93 12.23
CA LEU A 606 -10.53 -29.38 10.85
C LEU A 606 -11.43 -28.68 9.82
N ASN A 607 -12.65 -28.29 10.21
CA ASN A 607 -13.61 -27.66 9.31
C ASN A 607 -13.68 -26.12 9.47
N ASN A 608 -14.22 -25.62 10.59
CA ASN A 608 -14.59 -24.21 10.75
C ASN A 608 -13.37 -23.28 10.95
N ASP A 609 -12.38 -23.71 11.74
CA ASP A 609 -11.22 -22.87 12.04
C ASP A 609 -10.26 -22.76 10.83
N THR A 610 -10.09 -23.83 10.06
CA THR A 610 -9.32 -23.80 8.80
C THR A 610 -9.96 -22.92 7.73
N GLU A 611 -11.30 -22.92 7.63
CA GLU A 611 -12.03 -22.01 6.74
C GLU A 611 -11.89 -20.54 7.16
N THR A 612 -12.00 -20.27 8.47
CA THR A 612 -11.79 -18.92 9.03
C THR A 612 -10.39 -18.38 8.68
N ILE A 613 -9.35 -19.22 8.77
CA ILE A 613 -7.98 -18.86 8.40
C ILE A 613 -7.87 -18.55 6.90
N SER A 614 -8.56 -19.29 6.04
CA SER A 614 -8.56 -19.05 4.59
C SER A 614 -9.12 -17.67 4.21
N GLY A 615 -10.08 -17.16 4.99
CA GLY A 615 -10.67 -15.84 4.77
C GLY A 615 -9.72 -14.64 4.96
N VAL A 616 -8.57 -14.82 5.63
CA VAL A 616 -7.64 -13.73 5.98
C VAL A 616 -7.05 -13.01 4.76
N THR A 617 -7.02 -13.67 3.60
CA THR A 617 -6.44 -13.15 2.36
C THR A 617 -7.06 -11.81 1.96
N ASN A 618 -8.39 -11.72 1.93
CA ASN A 618 -9.09 -10.51 1.52
C ASN A 618 -8.85 -9.35 2.50
N ILE A 619 -8.77 -9.67 3.79
CA ILE A 619 -8.52 -8.70 4.86
C ILE A 619 -7.10 -8.13 4.73
N LEU A 620 -6.10 -8.97 4.48
CA LEU A 620 -4.70 -8.53 4.28
C LEU A 620 -4.57 -7.61 3.06
N ILE A 621 -5.17 -7.98 1.94
CA ILE A 621 -5.12 -7.21 0.69
C ILE A 621 -5.70 -5.82 0.90
N PHE A 622 -6.94 -5.78 1.42
CA PHE A 622 -7.64 -4.53 1.61
C PHE A 622 -6.97 -3.66 2.68
N GLY A 623 -6.55 -4.26 3.80
CA GLY A 623 -5.89 -3.56 4.91
C GLY A 623 -4.56 -2.92 4.50
N VAL A 624 -3.70 -3.65 3.78
CA VAL A 624 -2.41 -3.10 3.30
C VAL A 624 -2.64 -1.99 2.27
N THR A 625 -3.54 -2.21 1.30
CA THR A 625 -3.85 -1.20 0.28
C THR A 625 -4.40 0.09 0.92
N SER A 626 -5.26 -0.07 1.93
CA SER A 626 -5.83 1.05 2.68
C SER A 626 -4.79 1.78 3.50
N LEU A 627 -3.92 1.06 4.20
CA LEU A 627 -2.83 1.67 4.98
C LEU A 627 -1.87 2.48 4.09
N VAL A 628 -1.48 1.94 2.94
CA VAL A 628 -0.62 2.66 1.98
C VAL A 628 -1.35 3.88 1.41
N THR A 629 -2.63 3.74 1.03
CA THR A 629 -3.44 4.85 0.54
C THR A 629 -3.54 5.97 1.58
N LEU A 630 -3.78 5.63 2.85
CA LEU A 630 -3.84 6.58 3.95
C LEU A 630 -2.50 7.29 4.17
N LEU A 631 -1.39 6.54 4.15
CA LEU A 631 -0.05 7.10 4.25
C LEU A 631 0.20 8.13 3.13
N CYS A 632 -0.12 7.80 1.88
CA CYS A 632 0.02 8.71 0.75
C CYS A 632 -0.87 9.95 0.90
N CYS A 633 -2.12 9.79 1.35
CA CYS A 633 -3.02 10.91 1.62
C CYS A 633 -2.45 11.84 2.70
N PHE A 634 -1.92 11.30 3.79
CA PHE A 634 -1.29 12.10 4.85
C PHE A 634 -0.04 12.82 4.37
N VAL A 635 0.81 12.17 3.58
CA VAL A 635 1.98 12.81 2.95
C VAL A 635 1.52 13.97 2.07
N TYR A 636 0.51 13.76 1.23
CA TYR A 636 -0.06 14.80 0.37
C TYR A 636 -0.59 15.99 1.19
N LEU A 637 -1.42 15.75 2.22
CA LEU A 637 -1.89 16.81 3.12
C LEU A 637 -0.73 17.55 3.81
N GLY A 638 0.32 16.83 4.19
CA GLY A 638 1.53 17.40 4.78
C GLY A 638 2.29 18.33 3.83
N THR A 639 2.26 18.06 2.51
CA THR A 639 2.84 18.97 1.51
C THR A 639 2.05 20.26 1.35
N ILE A 640 0.75 20.27 1.68
CA ILE A 640 -0.09 21.47 1.65
C ILE A 640 0.14 22.32 2.91
N ASN A 641 -0.07 21.74 4.10
CA ASN A 641 0.17 22.41 5.37
C ASN A 641 0.49 21.41 6.49
N LEU A 642 1.71 21.46 7.02
CA LEU A 642 2.17 20.55 8.07
C LEU A 642 1.35 20.66 9.36
N LEU A 643 0.94 21.87 9.76
CA LEU A 643 0.15 22.08 10.98
C LEU A 643 -1.29 21.58 10.78
N GLY A 644 -1.86 21.83 9.60
CA GLY A 644 -3.14 21.25 9.19
C GLY A 644 -3.13 19.71 9.23
N LEU A 645 -2.05 19.07 8.77
CA LEU A 645 -1.85 17.62 8.90
C LEU A 645 -1.83 17.17 10.37
N LEU A 646 -1.08 17.86 11.24
CA LEU A 646 -0.99 17.47 12.66
C LEU A 646 -2.34 17.55 13.38
N ILE A 647 -3.12 18.61 13.12
CA ILE A 647 -4.50 18.72 13.65
C ILE A 647 -5.37 17.59 13.08
N SER A 648 -5.26 17.31 11.79
CA SER A 648 -5.99 16.22 11.13
C SER A 648 -5.69 14.87 11.76
N ILE A 649 -4.41 14.57 12.02
CA ILE A 649 -3.97 13.35 12.71
C ILE A 649 -4.53 13.33 14.14
N ALA A 650 -4.49 14.45 14.87
CA ALA A 650 -5.02 14.51 16.23
C ALA A 650 -6.53 14.21 16.27
N VAL A 651 -7.30 14.79 15.35
CA VAL A 651 -8.76 14.53 15.24
C VAL A 651 -9.01 13.06 14.88
N ILE A 652 -8.24 12.50 13.95
CA ILE A 652 -8.36 11.07 13.58
C ILE A 652 -7.98 10.15 14.73
N LEU A 653 -6.91 10.44 15.47
CA LEU A 653 -6.48 9.64 16.62
C LEU A 653 -7.52 9.71 17.75
N PHE A 654 -8.12 10.88 17.98
CA PHE A 654 -9.22 11.03 18.92
C PHE A 654 -10.45 10.19 18.50
N ALA A 655 -10.84 10.27 17.22
CA ALA A 655 -11.92 9.46 16.66
C ALA A 655 -11.61 7.95 16.76
N ALA A 656 -10.38 7.54 16.42
CA ALA A 656 -9.94 6.16 16.50
C ALA A 656 -9.90 5.65 17.96
N GLY A 657 -9.54 6.50 18.92
CA GLY A 657 -9.57 6.17 20.35
C GLY A 657 -10.98 5.93 20.86
N LEU A 658 -11.93 6.79 20.50
CA LEU A 658 -13.35 6.60 20.81
C LEU A 658 -13.91 5.33 20.18
N TYR A 659 -13.57 5.08 18.92
CA TYR A 659 -13.94 3.87 18.21
C TYR A 659 -13.37 2.61 18.87
N PHE A 660 -12.09 2.64 19.28
CA PHE A 660 -11.44 1.51 19.95
C PHE A 660 -12.10 1.17 21.30
N LEU A 661 -12.48 2.19 22.07
CA LEU A 661 -13.21 2.01 23.33
C LEU A 661 -14.57 1.36 23.09
N ALA A 662 -15.32 1.82 22.08
CA ALA A 662 -16.60 1.23 21.71
C ALA A 662 -16.43 -0.22 21.19
N GLY A 663 -15.41 -0.47 20.36
CA GLY A 663 -15.10 -1.78 19.80
C GLY A 663 -14.68 -2.83 20.82
N ARG A 664 -14.06 -2.42 21.94
CA ARG A 664 -13.69 -3.35 23.03
C ARG A 664 -14.91 -4.03 23.65
N HIS A 665 -16.01 -3.28 23.83
CA HIS A 665 -17.27 -3.84 24.33
C HIS A 665 -17.88 -4.83 23.33
N ALA A 666 -17.91 -4.49 22.05
CA ALA A 666 -18.41 -5.37 20.99
C ALA A 666 -17.61 -6.68 20.90
N ASN A 667 -16.28 -6.62 21.02
CA ASN A 667 -15.41 -7.81 21.05
C ASN A 667 -15.72 -8.75 22.22
N GLN A 668 -16.08 -8.23 23.38
CA GLN A 668 -16.41 -9.05 24.56
C GLN A 668 -17.72 -9.81 24.34
N VAL A 669 -18.76 -9.15 23.83
CA VAL A 669 -20.07 -9.77 23.50
C VAL A 669 -19.91 -10.85 22.43
N TRP A 670 -18.99 -10.66 21.49
CA TRP A 670 -18.70 -11.64 20.45
C TRP A 670 -18.04 -12.91 20.98
N GLY A 671 -17.16 -12.78 21.97
CA GLY A 671 -16.55 -13.93 22.66
C GLY A 671 -17.61 -14.87 23.24
N GLU A 672 -18.59 -14.31 23.96
CA GLU A 672 -19.71 -15.07 24.54
C GLU A 672 -20.56 -15.78 23.47
N THR A 673 -20.76 -15.15 22.31
CA THR A 673 -21.59 -15.71 21.22
C THR A 673 -20.99 -16.99 20.62
N ARG A 674 -19.65 -17.15 20.68
CA ARG A 674 -18.94 -18.27 20.06
C ARG A 674 -18.93 -19.52 20.95
N ASP A 675 -18.97 -19.36 22.27
CA ASP A 675 -19.09 -20.50 23.20
C ASP A 675 -20.51 -21.10 23.18
N ILE A 676 -21.53 -20.26 22.96
CA ILE A 676 -22.93 -20.72 22.78
C ILE A 676 -23.06 -21.60 21.53
N GLN A 677 -22.22 -21.41 20.50
CA GLN A 677 -22.22 -22.26 19.31
C GLN A 677 -21.79 -23.70 19.61
N ASN A 678 -20.84 -23.90 20.54
CA ASN A 678 -20.46 -25.24 21.00
C ASN A 678 -21.61 -25.93 21.74
N THR A 679 -22.34 -25.17 22.57
CA THR A 679 -23.54 -25.67 23.24
C THR A 679 -24.61 -26.10 22.24
N PHE A 680 -24.80 -25.36 21.15
CA PHE A 680 -25.72 -25.75 20.08
C PHE A 680 -25.31 -27.07 19.42
N PHE A 681 -24.03 -27.23 19.05
CA PHE A 681 -23.55 -28.50 18.48
C PHE A 681 -23.72 -29.69 19.45
N LYS A 682 -23.56 -29.46 20.75
CA LYS A 682 -23.84 -30.47 21.78
C LYS A 682 -25.30 -30.92 21.76
N PHE A 683 -26.25 -29.98 21.66
CA PHE A 683 -27.67 -30.33 21.52
C PHE A 683 -27.98 -31.05 20.21
N ILE A 684 -27.33 -30.68 19.10
CA ILE A 684 -27.47 -31.41 17.83
C ILE A 684 -26.99 -32.85 18.00
N ASN A 685 -25.83 -33.07 18.64
CA ASN A 685 -25.32 -34.41 18.91
C ASN A 685 -26.28 -35.20 19.82
N HIS A 686 -26.77 -34.60 20.91
CA HIS A 686 -27.77 -35.24 21.78
C HIS A 686 -29.08 -35.58 21.04
N MET A 687 -29.53 -34.69 20.14
CA MET A 687 -30.75 -34.91 19.37
C MET A 687 -30.60 -36.07 18.40
N VAL A 688 -29.45 -36.17 17.70
CA VAL A 688 -29.19 -37.24 16.74
C VAL A 688 -28.96 -38.57 17.45
N SER A 689 -28.09 -38.58 18.46
CA SER A 689 -27.70 -39.79 19.19
C SER A 689 -28.79 -40.30 20.12
N GLY A 690 -29.55 -39.40 20.75
CA GLY A 690 -30.63 -39.70 21.71
C GLY A 690 -32.04 -39.65 21.12
N PHE A 691 -32.17 -39.66 19.79
CA PHE A 691 -33.47 -39.46 19.12
C PHE A 691 -34.50 -40.54 19.49
N LYS A 692 -34.03 -41.77 19.72
CA LYS A 692 -34.89 -42.91 20.07
C LYS A 692 -35.53 -42.69 21.44
N GLU A 693 -34.74 -42.29 22.43
CA GLU A 693 -35.15 -42.00 23.80
C GLU A 693 -36.12 -40.82 23.84
N LEU A 694 -35.87 -39.78 23.04
CA LEU A 694 -36.76 -38.64 22.88
C LEU A 694 -38.08 -39.04 22.19
N SER A 695 -38.06 -40.00 21.27
CA SER A 695 -39.26 -40.43 20.55
C SER A 695 -40.22 -41.25 21.43
N LEU A 696 -39.71 -41.94 22.44
CA LEU A 696 -40.51 -42.80 23.34
C LEU A 696 -41.22 -42.02 24.45
N HIS A 697 -40.66 -40.89 24.91
CA HIS A 697 -41.21 -40.10 26.01
C HIS A 697 -41.60 -38.71 25.57
N LYS A 698 -42.91 -38.48 25.40
CA LYS A 698 -43.45 -37.17 24.98
C LYS A 698 -43.02 -36.04 25.92
N GLY A 699 -43.07 -36.22 27.24
CA GLY A 699 -42.62 -35.21 28.22
C GLY A 699 -41.12 -34.89 28.09
N LYS A 700 -40.26 -35.90 27.99
CA LYS A 700 -38.81 -35.74 27.76
C LYS A 700 -38.52 -35.02 26.44
N LYS A 701 -39.28 -35.33 25.38
CA LYS A 701 -39.20 -34.65 24.08
C LYS A 701 -39.57 -33.18 24.19
N GLU A 702 -40.65 -32.88 24.91
CA GLU A 702 -41.12 -31.51 25.14
C GLU A 702 -40.12 -30.71 25.97
N GLU A 703 -39.56 -31.28 27.04
CA GLU A 703 -38.51 -30.67 27.86
C GLU A 703 -37.22 -30.43 27.05
N PHE A 704 -36.73 -31.44 26.33
CA PHE A 704 -35.56 -31.29 25.45
C PHE A 704 -35.79 -30.24 24.37
N GLN A 705 -36.98 -30.23 23.76
CA GLN A 705 -37.35 -29.22 22.76
C GLN A 705 -37.41 -27.82 23.37
N GLN A 706 -37.86 -27.68 24.62
CA GLN A 706 -37.84 -26.41 25.35
C GLN A 706 -36.40 -25.95 25.64
N GLU A 707 -35.53 -26.83 26.13
CA GLU A 707 -34.12 -26.51 26.38
C GLU A 707 -33.38 -26.14 25.09
N LEU A 708 -33.56 -26.93 24.02
CA LEU A 708 -32.99 -26.63 22.71
C LEU A 708 -33.49 -25.27 22.20
N LYS A 709 -34.79 -24.99 22.34
CA LYS A 709 -35.37 -23.70 21.96
C LYS A 709 -34.78 -22.56 22.79
N GLN A 710 -34.61 -22.75 24.10
CA GLN A 710 -33.99 -21.76 24.99
C GLN A 710 -32.51 -21.50 24.61
N SER A 711 -31.77 -22.54 24.25
CA SER A 711 -30.40 -22.41 23.73
C SER A 711 -30.37 -21.66 22.40
N CYS A 712 -31.26 -21.98 21.47
CA CYS A 712 -31.42 -21.27 20.19
C CYS A 712 -31.83 -19.80 20.40
N ASP A 713 -32.72 -19.52 21.36
CA ASP A 713 -33.13 -18.17 21.71
C ASP A 713 -31.97 -17.38 22.34
N THR A 714 -31.21 -17.99 23.24
CA THR A 714 -30.01 -17.39 23.82
C THR A 714 -28.97 -17.06 22.74
N TYR A 715 -28.73 -18.02 21.82
CA TYR A 715 -27.87 -17.82 20.66
C TYR A 715 -28.35 -16.65 19.79
N ARG A 716 -29.64 -16.63 19.45
CA ARG A 716 -30.24 -15.56 18.65
C ARG A 716 -30.10 -14.20 19.32
N ILE A 717 -30.44 -14.08 20.61
CA ILE A 717 -30.38 -12.83 21.36
C ILE A 717 -28.94 -12.33 21.47
N LYS A 718 -28.00 -13.20 21.86
CA LYS A 718 -26.58 -12.85 22.01
C LYS A 718 -25.94 -12.49 20.68
N ARG A 719 -26.29 -13.21 19.61
CA ARG A 719 -25.82 -12.88 18.25
C ARG A 719 -26.36 -11.54 17.77
N ILE A 720 -27.66 -11.27 17.94
CA ILE A 720 -28.25 -9.96 17.63
C ILE A 720 -27.56 -8.85 18.44
N GLN A 721 -27.33 -9.07 19.73
CA GLN A 721 -26.63 -8.10 20.59
C GLN A 721 -25.20 -7.84 20.10
N GLY A 722 -24.47 -8.89 19.70
CA GLY A 722 -23.13 -8.77 19.12
C GLY A 722 -23.12 -8.00 17.81
N ASP A 723 -24.01 -8.37 16.88
CA ASP A 723 -24.13 -7.73 15.56
C ASP A 723 -24.55 -6.25 15.70
N LEU A 724 -25.51 -5.93 16.57
CA LEU A 724 -25.92 -4.55 16.86
C LEU A 724 -24.79 -3.75 17.53
N SER A 725 -23.98 -4.38 18.39
CA SER A 725 -22.83 -3.71 19.00
C SER A 725 -21.81 -3.29 17.95
N PHE A 726 -21.53 -4.14 16.96
CA PHE A 726 -20.66 -3.78 15.83
C PHE A 726 -21.29 -2.76 14.88
N ALA A 727 -22.59 -2.86 14.62
CA ALA A 727 -23.30 -1.86 13.80
C ALA A 727 -23.22 -0.46 14.45
N ASN A 728 -23.39 -0.37 15.76
CA ASN A 728 -23.24 0.88 16.50
C ASN A 728 -21.81 1.43 16.42
N VAL A 729 -20.80 0.56 16.53
CA VAL A 729 -19.40 0.93 16.36
C VAL A 729 -19.14 1.48 14.95
N PHE A 730 -19.69 0.84 13.91
CA PHE A 730 -19.59 1.32 12.52
C PHE A 730 -20.24 2.70 12.33
N VAL A 731 -21.50 2.88 12.76
CA VAL A 731 -22.23 4.16 12.65
C VAL A 731 -21.48 5.28 13.39
N MET A 732 -20.94 4.98 14.57
CA MET A 732 -20.12 5.93 15.32
C MET A 732 -18.85 6.34 14.53
N GLY A 733 -18.20 5.39 13.85
CA GLY A 733 -17.07 5.67 12.95
C GLY A 733 -17.44 6.63 11.82
N GLU A 734 -18.56 6.39 11.15
CA GLU A 734 -19.05 7.22 10.04
C GLU A 734 -19.40 8.66 10.49
N LEU A 735 -20.06 8.79 11.64
CA LEU A 735 -20.39 10.08 12.24
C LEU A 735 -19.14 10.86 12.66
N LEU A 736 -18.16 10.18 13.29
CA LEU A 736 -16.89 10.80 13.67
C LEU A 736 -16.13 11.32 12.44
N PHE A 737 -16.14 10.57 11.34
CA PHE A 737 -15.46 10.98 10.12
C PHE A 737 -16.15 12.18 9.43
N THR A 738 -17.48 12.18 9.41
CA THR A 738 -18.28 13.33 8.96
C THR A 738 -17.99 14.58 9.81
N LEU A 739 -17.83 14.41 11.13
CA LEU A 739 -17.44 15.50 12.02
C LEU A 739 -16.04 16.04 11.69
N VAL A 740 -15.07 15.18 11.36
CA VAL A 740 -13.72 15.62 10.93
C VAL A 740 -13.81 16.53 9.70
N ILE A 741 -14.58 16.11 8.69
CA ILE A 741 -14.78 16.91 7.47
C ILE A 741 -15.45 18.24 7.81
N GLY A 742 -16.45 18.24 8.70
CA GLY A 742 -17.10 19.46 9.18
C GLY A 742 -16.14 20.41 9.90
N VAL A 743 -15.28 19.89 10.79
CA VAL A 743 -14.23 20.69 11.46
C VAL A 743 -13.30 21.33 10.44
N VAL A 744 -12.89 20.60 9.42
CA VAL A 744 -12.00 21.11 8.36
C VAL A 744 -12.71 22.16 7.51
N ALA A 745 -13.98 21.95 7.17
CA ALA A 745 -14.73 22.90 6.34
C ALA A 745 -15.06 24.22 7.09
N PHE A 746 -15.43 24.14 8.37
CA PHE A 746 -15.96 25.29 9.12
C PHE A 746 -14.99 25.91 10.12
N ILE A 747 -14.09 25.12 10.73
CA ILE A 747 -13.18 25.58 11.77
C ILE A 747 -11.80 25.93 11.21
N PHE A 748 -11.27 25.22 10.20
CA PHE A 748 -9.96 25.56 9.63
C PHE A 748 -9.90 27.00 9.07
N PRO A 749 -10.92 27.54 8.37
CA PRO A 749 -10.89 28.94 7.95
C PRO A 749 -10.78 29.93 9.11
N LEU A 750 -11.29 29.57 10.30
CA LEU A 750 -11.23 30.39 11.50
C LEU A 750 -9.86 30.30 12.20
N LEU A 751 -9.25 29.11 12.19
CA LEU A 751 -7.93 28.86 12.79
C LEU A 751 -6.78 29.33 11.89
N PHE A 752 -6.95 29.23 10.57
CA PHE A 752 -5.95 29.56 9.55
C PHE A 752 -6.49 30.66 8.64
N LYS A 753 -6.32 31.93 9.06
CA LYS A 753 -6.83 33.10 8.29
C LYS A 753 -6.25 33.19 6.86
N ASP A 754 -5.10 32.58 6.62
CA ASP A 754 -4.37 32.63 5.35
C ASP A 754 -4.50 31.32 4.51
N ILE A 755 -5.40 30.39 4.88
CA ILE A 755 -5.58 29.16 4.10
C ILE A 755 -6.24 29.46 2.75
N SER A 756 -5.62 29.05 1.64
CA SER A 756 -6.21 29.26 0.32
C SER A 756 -7.45 28.39 0.11
N ASN A 757 -8.42 28.89 -0.66
CA ASN A 757 -9.61 28.13 -1.04
C ASN A 757 -9.27 26.84 -1.81
N SER A 758 -8.15 26.82 -2.55
CA SER A 758 -7.64 25.60 -3.19
C SER A 758 -7.17 24.57 -2.17
N SER A 759 -6.45 25.00 -1.13
CA SER A 759 -5.99 24.12 -0.04
C SER A 759 -7.17 23.53 0.71
N LEU A 760 -8.15 24.35 1.10
CA LEU A 760 -9.33 23.87 1.84
C LEU A 760 -10.11 22.81 1.04
N ARG A 761 -10.32 23.04 -0.26
CA ARG A 761 -10.97 22.08 -1.16
C ARG A 761 -10.18 20.76 -1.25
N ALA A 762 -8.85 20.84 -1.35
CA ALA A 762 -8.00 19.65 -1.37
C ALA A 762 -8.10 18.84 -0.07
N TYR A 763 -8.10 19.48 1.11
CA TYR A 763 -8.31 18.78 2.38
C TYR A 763 -9.66 18.06 2.42
N ILE A 764 -10.76 18.75 2.10
CA ILE A 764 -12.11 18.16 2.10
C ILE A 764 -12.19 16.96 1.15
N PHE A 765 -11.64 17.10 -0.06
CA PHE A 765 -11.63 16.03 -1.05
C PHE A 765 -10.85 14.79 -0.58
N VAL A 766 -9.65 14.99 0.00
CA VAL A 766 -8.83 13.91 0.53
C VAL A 766 -9.53 13.19 1.69
N PHE A 767 -10.15 13.92 2.61
CA PHE A 767 -10.91 13.29 3.69
C PHE A 767 -12.08 12.47 3.17
N LEU A 768 -12.91 13.03 2.27
CA LEU A 768 -14.01 12.28 1.66
C LEU A 768 -13.54 10.97 1.03
N TYR A 769 -12.35 10.98 0.41
CA TYR A 769 -11.76 9.76 -0.13
C TYR A 769 -11.26 8.80 0.95
N MET A 770 -10.62 9.31 2.00
CA MET A 770 -10.10 8.51 3.12
C MET A 770 -11.18 7.74 3.86
N THR A 771 -12.46 8.14 3.77
CA THR A 771 -13.58 7.43 4.40
C THR A 771 -13.56 5.93 4.09
N GLY A 772 -13.39 5.52 2.83
CA GLY A 772 -13.36 4.11 2.44
C GLY A 772 -12.18 3.33 3.05
N PRO A 773 -10.92 3.74 2.79
CA PRO A 773 -9.73 3.11 3.38
C PRO A 773 -9.74 3.06 4.91
N VAL A 774 -10.24 4.10 5.58
CA VAL A 774 -10.38 4.10 7.05
C VAL A 774 -11.35 3.02 7.50
N HIS A 775 -12.57 2.98 6.95
CA HIS A 775 -13.57 1.99 7.34
C HIS A 775 -13.08 0.56 7.14
N GLY A 776 -12.47 0.24 5.99
CA GLY A 776 -12.03 -1.14 5.82
C GLY A 776 -10.74 -1.52 6.59
N VAL A 777 -9.94 -0.57 7.08
CA VAL A 777 -8.94 -0.87 8.13
C VAL A 777 -9.64 -1.21 9.45
N LEU A 778 -10.70 -0.48 9.80
CA LEU A 778 -11.48 -0.74 11.01
C LEU A 778 -12.21 -2.09 10.93
N ASP A 779 -12.77 -2.44 9.78
CA ASP A 779 -13.43 -3.73 9.53
C ASP A 779 -12.44 -4.91 9.52
N ALA A 780 -11.16 -4.64 9.22
CA ALA A 780 -10.11 -5.66 9.25
C ALA A 780 -9.80 -6.13 10.69
N ILE A 781 -9.90 -5.25 11.69
CA ILE A 781 -9.52 -5.55 13.09
C ILE A 781 -10.29 -6.75 13.68
N PRO A 782 -11.64 -6.77 13.72
CA PRO A 782 -12.38 -7.90 14.30
C PRO A 782 -12.12 -9.19 13.53
N ASN A 783 -11.94 -9.10 12.22
CA ASN A 783 -11.58 -10.22 11.38
C ASN A 783 -10.20 -10.82 11.72
N PHE A 784 -9.19 -9.98 11.95
CA PHE A 784 -7.87 -10.44 12.39
C PHE A 784 -7.92 -11.13 13.76
N ILE A 785 -8.72 -10.60 14.69
CA ILE A 785 -8.92 -11.22 16.00
C ILE A 785 -9.52 -12.63 15.83
N ARG A 786 -10.53 -12.79 14.96
CA ARG A 786 -11.12 -14.11 14.64
C ARG A 786 -10.07 -15.10 14.12
N VAL A 787 -9.28 -14.68 13.13
CA VAL A 787 -8.24 -15.53 12.54
C VAL A 787 -7.19 -15.92 13.59
N ARG A 788 -6.77 -14.97 14.44
CA ARG A 788 -5.82 -15.24 15.53
C ARG A 788 -6.34 -16.29 16.51
N ILE A 789 -7.62 -16.22 16.90
CA ILE A 789 -8.24 -17.20 17.80
C ILE A 789 -8.27 -18.58 17.16
N SER A 790 -8.75 -18.69 15.91
CA SER A 790 -8.77 -19.96 15.17
C SER A 790 -7.36 -20.54 14.98
N TRP A 791 -6.36 -19.69 14.70
CA TRP A 791 -4.97 -20.10 14.59
C TRP A 791 -4.40 -20.65 15.90
N ASN A 792 -4.70 -20.00 17.03
CA ASN A 792 -4.25 -20.46 18.34
C ASN A 792 -4.88 -21.81 18.71
N ARG A 793 -6.17 -22.02 18.43
CA ARG A 793 -6.86 -23.30 18.67
C ARG A 793 -6.27 -24.43 17.83
N LEU A 794 -5.97 -24.14 16.56
CA LEU A 794 -5.31 -25.09 15.66
C LEU A 794 -3.94 -25.50 16.18
N ASN A 795 -3.11 -24.54 16.61
CA ASN A 795 -1.79 -24.83 17.16
C ASN A 795 -1.86 -25.56 18.50
N GLU A 796 -2.85 -25.27 19.34
CA GLU A 796 -3.03 -25.98 20.60
C GLU A 796 -3.41 -27.45 20.35
N LEU A 797 -4.29 -27.73 19.39
CA LEU A 797 -4.59 -29.11 18.99
C LEU A 797 -3.34 -29.81 18.44
N SER A 798 -2.61 -29.16 17.52
CA SER A 798 -1.35 -29.72 17.00
C SER A 798 -0.37 -30.03 18.12
N ARG A 799 -0.19 -29.12 19.10
CA ARG A 799 0.73 -29.31 20.22
C ARG A 799 0.30 -30.46 21.13
N GLN A 800 -1.00 -30.63 21.36
CA GLN A 800 -1.53 -31.75 22.13
C GLN A 800 -1.24 -33.09 21.45
N LEU A 801 -1.31 -33.14 20.11
CA LEU A 801 -0.96 -34.31 19.31
C LEU A 801 0.57 -34.54 19.26
N ASP A 802 1.38 -33.49 19.18
CA ASP A 802 2.86 -33.58 19.17
C ASP A 802 3.40 -34.15 20.50
N ILE A 803 2.87 -33.69 21.65
CA ILE A 803 3.24 -34.22 22.98
C ILE A 803 2.81 -35.69 23.13
N ALA A 804 1.70 -36.07 22.49
CA ALA A 804 1.22 -37.44 22.46
C ALA A 804 2.15 -38.37 21.66
N GLU A 805 2.71 -37.89 20.55
CA GLU A 805 3.65 -38.62 19.68
C GLU A 805 5.03 -38.80 20.35
N GLU A 806 5.59 -37.77 21.01
CA GLU A 806 6.90 -37.85 21.70
C GLU A 806 6.92 -38.90 22.84
N ARG A 807 5.77 -39.23 23.44
CA ARG A 807 5.67 -40.26 24.50
C ARG A 807 5.66 -41.69 23.95
N GLN A 808 5.60 -41.87 22.63
CA GLN A 808 5.53 -43.16 21.95
C GLN A 808 6.86 -43.64 21.34
N GLU A 809 7.96 -42.89 21.42
CA GLU A 809 9.28 -43.35 20.93
C GLU A 809 9.77 -44.59 21.71
N GLY A 810 9.42 -45.77 21.21
CA GLY A 810 10.05 -47.06 21.50
C GLY A 810 11.15 -47.38 20.48
N PRO A 811 12.04 -48.36 20.76
CA PRO A 811 13.22 -48.60 19.93
C PRO A 811 12.85 -49.06 18.51
N PRO A 812 13.68 -48.72 17.50
CA PRO A 812 13.37 -48.93 16.09
C PRO A 812 13.49 -50.40 15.67
N ASP A 813 12.73 -50.73 14.61
CA ASP A 813 12.86 -51.88 13.71
C ASP A 813 13.31 -53.20 14.34
N ASN A 814 12.34 -53.95 14.88
CA ASN A 814 12.48 -55.39 14.91
C ASN A 814 11.61 -55.97 13.79
N GLU A 815 12.19 -56.86 12.98
CA GLU A 815 11.48 -57.61 11.95
C GLU A 815 10.21 -58.22 12.55
N TRP A 816 9.04 -57.74 12.10
CA TRP A 816 7.76 -58.33 12.47
C TRP A 816 7.76 -59.78 12.02
N SER A 817 7.63 -60.69 12.98
CA SER A 817 7.55 -62.12 12.71
C SER A 817 6.09 -62.55 12.82
N GLU A 818 5.47 -62.91 11.70
CA GLU A 818 4.15 -63.56 11.63
C GLU A 818 4.10 -64.95 12.31
N ALA A 819 5.17 -65.37 12.99
CA ALA A 819 5.34 -66.73 13.48
C ALA A 819 4.32 -67.08 14.59
N ALA A 820 3.26 -67.78 14.18
CA ALA A 820 2.59 -68.75 15.04
C ALA A 820 3.56 -69.92 15.32
N PRO A 821 3.61 -70.47 16.55
CA PRO A 821 2.71 -70.20 17.67
C PRO A 821 3.10 -68.94 18.49
N VAL A 822 2.09 -68.18 18.89
CA VAL A 822 2.17 -67.04 19.82
C VAL A 822 1.90 -67.45 21.28
N HIS A 823 2.63 -66.86 22.22
CA HIS A 823 2.44 -66.93 23.67
C HIS A 823 2.50 -65.51 24.25
N LEU A 824 1.36 -65.02 24.75
CA LEU A 824 1.20 -63.68 25.32
C LEU A 824 1.13 -63.78 26.85
N VAL A 825 2.00 -63.04 27.55
CA VAL A 825 2.04 -62.98 29.01
C VAL A 825 1.99 -61.53 29.48
N ALA A 826 0.95 -61.15 30.21
CA ALA A 826 0.90 -59.88 30.94
C ALA A 826 1.30 -60.13 32.40
N LYS A 827 2.27 -59.35 32.91
CA LYS A 827 2.78 -59.44 34.28
C LYS A 827 2.57 -58.15 35.03
N ASP A 828 1.85 -58.25 36.14
CA ASP A 828 1.56 -57.16 37.08
C ASP A 828 1.10 -55.85 36.40
N ILE A 829 0.37 -55.95 35.28
CA ILE A 829 -0.01 -54.77 34.52
C ILE A 829 -1.05 -53.97 35.29
N THR A 830 -0.81 -52.67 35.44
CA THR A 830 -1.71 -51.74 36.14
C THR A 830 -2.00 -50.52 35.28
N TYR A 831 -3.24 -50.03 35.31
CA TYR A 831 -3.69 -48.85 34.58
C TYR A 831 -4.61 -47.97 35.44
N HIS A 832 -4.33 -46.68 35.47
CA HIS A 832 -5.11 -45.68 36.22
C HIS A 832 -5.84 -44.75 35.26
N TYR A 833 -7.15 -44.61 35.45
CA TYR A 833 -7.91 -43.58 34.75
C TYR A 833 -7.59 -42.20 35.34
N GLN A 834 -7.26 -41.24 34.47
CA GLN A 834 -7.06 -39.85 34.89
C GLN A 834 -8.42 -39.15 35.05
N SER A 835 -8.92 -39.04 36.29
CA SER A 835 -10.12 -38.27 36.62
C SER A 835 -9.78 -36.89 37.18
N GLN A 836 -10.55 -35.86 36.81
CA GLN A 836 -10.47 -34.51 37.40
C GLN A 836 -11.18 -34.39 38.76
N GLU A 837 -11.96 -35.39 39.18
CA GLU A 837 -12.85 -35.33 40.37
C GLU A 837 -12.54 -36.36 41.47
N GLY A 838 -11.26 -36.69 41.67
CA GLY A 838 -10.79 -37.30 42.93
C GLY A 838 -11.06 -38.80 43.16
N GLU A 839 -11.94 -39.46 42.40
CA GLU A 839 -12.05 -40.93 42.40
C GLU A 839 -11.12 -41.56 41.35
N GLN A 840 -10.15 -42.36 41.82
CA GLN A 840 -9.21 -43.10 40.97
C GLN A 840 -9.68 -44.55 40.83
N PHE A 841 -10.40 -44.86 39.74
CA PHE A 841 -10.60 -46.25 39.33
C PHE A 841 -9.30 -46.75 38.66
N ALA A 842 -8.76 -47.84 39.19
CA ALA A 842 -7.57 -48.50 38.67
C ALA A 842 -7.88 -49.96 38.32
N VAL A 843 -7.23 -50.46 37.28
CA VAL A 843 -7.28 -51.86 36.88
C VAL A 843 -5.89 -52.44 37.06
N GLY A 844 -5.75 -53.48 37.87
CA GLY A 844 -4.49 -54.18 38.14
C GLY A 844 -4.07 -54.17 39.62
N PRO A 845 -2.98 -54.90 39.95
CA PRO A 845 -2.10 -55.61 39.03
C PRO A 845 -2.78 -56.84 38.39
N LEU A 846 -2.69 -56.98 37.06
CA LEU A 846 -3.25 -58.11 36.31
C LEU A 846 -2.12 -59.05 35.84
N ASN A 847 -2.34 -60.35 36.02
CA ASN A 847 -1.46 -61.40 35.50
C ASN A 847 -2.27 -62.33 34.58
N LEU A 848 -1.83 -62.46 33.33
CA LEU A 848 -2.51 -63.25 32.29
C LEU A 848 -1.47 -63.99 31.44
N SER A 849 -1.74 -65.24 31.06
CA SER A 849 -0.90 -66.01 30.14
C SER A 849 -1.77 -66.82 29.19
N VAL A 850 -1.70 -66.52 27.90
CA VAL A 850 -2.49 -67.18 26.83
C VAL A 850 -1.60 -67.61 25.67
N ARG A 851 -1.89 -68.76 25.04
CA ARG A 851 -1.07 -69.34 23.96
C ARG A 851 -1.90 -69.79 22.76
N SER A 852 -1.24 -69.98 21.62
CA SER A 852 -1.84 -70.54 20.40
C SER A 852 -2.51 -71.89 20.64
N GLY A 853 -3.69 -72.07 20.04
CA GLY A 853 -4.53 -73.26 20.25
C GLY A 853 -5.23 -73.31 21.62
N GLN A 854 -5.22 -72.21 22.39
CA GLN A 854 -5.96 -72.06 23.64
C GLN A 854 -7.16 -71.13 23.45
N VAL A 855 -8.27 -71.49 24.11
CA VAL A 855 -9.47 -70.67 24.27
C VAL A 855 -9.54 -70.19 25.71
N THR A 856 -9.42 -68.88 25.92
CA THR A 856 -9.52 -68.26 27.23
C THR A 856 -10.78 -67.40 27.31
N PHE A 857 -11.65 -67.69 28.26
CA PHE A 857 -12.83 -66.88 28.54
C PHE A 857 -12.59 -65.96 29.73
N VAL A 858 -12.96 -64.69 29.57
CA VAL A 858 -12.91 -63.69 30.64
C VAL A 858 -14.33 -63.29 31.02
N THR A 859 -14.73 -63.60 32.25
CA THR A 859 -16.05 -63.27 32.81
C THR A 859 -15.93 -62.30 34.00
N GLY A 860 -17.02 -61.69 34.45
CA GLY A 860 -17.01 -60.73 35.56
C GLY A 860 -18.16 -59.73 35.50
N GLY A 861 -18.52 -59.09 36.61
CA GLY A 861 -19.63 -58.11 36.61
C GLY A 861 -19.41 -56.91 35.68
N ASN A 862 -20.48 -56.16 35.39
CA ASN A 862 -20.35 -54.87 34.71
C ASN A 862 -19.44 -53.94 35.53
N GLY A 863 -18.52 -53.23 34.87
CA GLY A 863 -17.55 -52.37 35.55
C GLY A 863 -16.38 -53.08 36.22
N SER A 864 -16.20 -54.40 36.05
CA SER A 864 -15.06 -55.11 36.64
C SER A 864 -13.71 -54.86 35.96
N GLY A 865 -13.70 -54.17 34.81
CA GLY A 865 -12.49 -53.79 34.07
C GLY A 865 -12.18 -54.62 32.82
N LYS A 866 -13.07 -55.51 32.38
CA LYS A 866 -12.86 -56.44 31.25
C LYS A 866 -12.48 -55.75 29.93
N SER A 867 -13.23 -54.71 29.54
CA SER A 867 -12.90 -53.94 28.32
C SER A 867 -11.59 -53.18 28.46
N THR A 868 -11.24 -52.69 29.67
CA THR A 868 -9.92 -52.09 29.94
C THR A 868 -8.80 -53.13 29.78
N LEU A 869 -8.98 -54.35 30.30
CA LEU A 869 -8.05 -55.46 30.07
C LEU A 869 -7.89 -55.73 28.57
N GLY A 870 -8.99 -55.77 27.81
CA GLY A 870 -8.99 -55.90 26.35
C GLY A 870 -8.18 -54.81 25.65
N LYS A 871 -8.36 -53.53 26.03
CA LYS A 871 -7.59 -52.39 25.49
C LYS A 871 -6.09 -52.47 25.85
N LEU A 872 -5.75 -52.97 27.04
CA LEU A 872 -4.34 -53.12 27.48
C LEU A 872 -3.61 -54.24 26.71
N ILE A 873 -4.21 -55.43 26.61
CA ILE A 873 -3.56 -56.59 25.99
C ILE A 873 -3.44 -56.48 24.47
N THR A 874 -4.34 -55.71 23.84
CA THR A 874 -4.28 -55.40 22.40
C THR A 874 -3.31 -54.27 22.07
N GLY A 875 -2.75 -53.58 23.08
CA GLY A 875 -1.86 -52.44 22.88
C GLY A 875 -2.58 -51.12 22.55
N LEU A 876 -3.91 -51.04 22.63
CA LEU A 876 -4.64 -49.78 22.47
C LEU A 876 -4.36 -48.81 23.64
N TYR A 877 -4.19 -49.35 24.85
CA TYR A 877 -3.73 -48.63 26.03
C TYR A 877 -2.34 -49.11 26.44
N LYS A 878 -1.50 -48.18 26.92
CA LYS A 878 -0.22 -48.50 27.53
C LYS A 878 -0.41 -48.71 29.04
N PRO A 879 0.09 -49.81 29.64
CA PRO A 879 0.06 -49.97 31.09
C PRO A 879 0.96 -48.93 31.77
N ASP A 880 0.55 -48.43 32.94
CA ASP A 880 1.34 -47.52 33.78
C ASP A 880 2.49 -48.25 34.49
N GLN A 881 2.24 -49.51 34.87
CA GLN A 881 3.18 -50.41 35.55
C GLN A 881 3.02 -51.83 35.01
N GLY A 882 4.05 -52.67 35.14
CA GLY A 882 4.08 -54.04 34.62
C GLY A 882 4.59 -54.14 33.18
N GLU A 883 4.61 -55.35 32.64
CA GLU A 883 5.08 -55.62 31.27
C GLU A 883 4.18 -56.63 30.54
N ILE A 884 4.08 -56.49 29.22
CA ILE A 884 3.41 -57.45 28.34
C ILE A 884 4.48 -58.06 27.44
N LEU A 885 4.59 -59.39 27.49
CA LEU A 885 5.54 -60.19 26.75
C LEU A 885 4.82 -60.97 25.65
N LEU A 886 5.30 -60.88 24.41
CA LEU A 886 4.89 -61.72 23.29
C LEU A 886 6.07 -62.65 22.94
N ASN A 887 5.85 -63.97 23.00
CA ASN A 887 6.88 -64.99 22.78
C ASN A 887 8.13 -64.81 23.66
N GLY A 888 7.94 -64.36 24.90
CA GLY A 888 9.01 -64.13 25.87
C GLY A 888 9.76 -62.80 25.72
N ARG A 889 9.39 -61.95 24.74
CA ARG A 889 9.97 -60.62 24.53
C ARG A 889 8.96 -59.53 24.87
N GLN A 890 9.41 -58.43 25.48
CA GLN A 890 8.55 -57.27 25.71
C GLN A 890 8.04 -56.72 24.38
N ALA A 891 6.72 -56.68 24.23
CA ALA A 891 6.07 -56.26 23.00
C ALA A 891 5.77 -54.76 23.04
N ALA A 892 6.04 -54.08 21.93
CA ALA A 892 5.58 -52.70 21.77
C ALA A 892 4.06 -52.68 21.55
N PRO A 893 3.34 -51.60 21.92
CA PRO A 893 1.89 -51.49 21.67
C PRO A 893 1.49 -51.73 20.21
N GLU A 894 2.31 -51.28 19.25
CA GLU A 894 2.09 -51.49 17.82
C GLU A 894 2.19 -52.97 17.42
N GLU A 895 3.20 -53.68 17.95
CA GLU A 895 3.39 -55.12 17.73
C GLU A 895 2.24 -55.95 18.31
N LEU A 896 1.73 -55.55 19.48
CA LEU A 896 0.50 -56.12 20.05
C LEU A 896 -0.68 -55.86 19.12
N SER A 897 -0.93 -54.61 18.71
CA SER A 897 -2.08 -54.27 17.87
C SER A 897 -2.09 -55.00 16.52
N GLN A 898 -0.92 -55.24 15.91
CA GLN A 898 -0.79 -55.98 14.65
C GLN A 898 -0.94 -57.50 14.81
N SER A 899 -0.83 -58.03 16.05
CA SER A 899 -0.97 -59.46 16.34
C SER A 899 -2.41 -59.88 16.65
N PHE A 900 -3.31 -58.92 16.88
CA PHE A 900 -4.70 -59.15 17.23
C PHE A 900 -5.65 -58.86 16.06
N SER A 901 -6.69 -59.67 15.92
CA SER A 901 -7.95 -59.24 15.36
C SER A 901 -8.97 -59.14 16.48
N ALA A 902 -9.56 -57.97 16.67
CA ALA A 902 -10.40 -57.67 17.82
C ALA A 902 -11.77 -57.14 17.39
N ILE A 903 -12.83 -57.65 18.02
CA ILE A 903 -14.18 -57.10 17.90
C ILE A 903 -14.58 -56.62 19.29
N PHE A 904 -14.38 -55.33 19.53
CA PHE A 904 -14.83 -54.67 20.75
C PHE A 904 -16.35 -54.51 20.77
N SER A 905 -16.93 -54.34 21.95
CA SER A 905 -18.37 -54.11 22.12
C SER A 905 -18.85 -52.85 21.37
N ASP A 906 -18.01 -51.82 21.25
CA ASP A 906 -18.25 -50.53 20.59
C ASP A 906 -17.59 -50.41 19.19
N PHE A 907 -17.39 -51.52 18.48
CA PHE A 907 -16.71 -51.55 17.18
C PHE A 907 -17.30 -50.60 16.10
N HIS A 908 -16.42 -50.15 15.20
CA HIS A 908 -16.78 -49.41 13.99
C HIS A 908 -16.67 -50.30 12.75
N LEU A 909 -17.62 -50.14 11.81
CA LEU A 909 -17.61 -50.84 10.53
C LEU A 909 -17.44 -49.81 9.42
N PHE A 910 -16.29 -49.85 8.75
CA PHE A 910 -16.03 -49.01 7.59
C PHE A 910 -16.82 -49.49 6.36
N GLU A 911 -17.25 -48.56 5.51
CA GLU A 911 -17.90 -48.90 4.23
C GLU A 911 -16.97 -49.65 3.26
N ARG A 912 -15.65 -49.47 3.43
CA ARG A 912 -14.61 -50.08 2.61
C ARG A 912 -13.71 -50.98 3.45
N LEU A 913 -13.28 -52.10 2.86
CA LEU A 913 -12.26 -52.99 3.40
C LEU A 913 -10.87 -52.35 3.21
N TYR A 914 -10.33 -51.78 4.28
CA TYR A 914 -8.97 -51.21 4.30
C TYR A 914 -7.95 -52.29 4.68
N GLY A 915 -6.73 -52.22 4.13
CA GLY A 915 -5.65 -53.16 4.46
C GLY A 915 -5.76 -54.55 3.83
N MET A 916 -6.72 -54.79 2.93
CA MET A 916 -6.93 -56.10 2.29
C MET A 916 -7.08 -55.98 0.76
N GLU A 917 -6.39 -56.83 0.00
CA GLU A 917 -6.57 -56.97 -1.45
C GLU A 917 -7.72 -57.92 -1.76
N THR A 918 -8.90 -57.36 -2.03
CA THR A 918 -10.13 -58.14 -2.27
C THR A 918 -10.10 -59.05 -3.51
N GLY A 919 -9.18 -58.83 -4.45
CA GLY A 919 -9.02 -59.65 -5.65
C GLY A 919 -8.67 -61.10 -5.32
N ASP A 920 -7.74 -61.31 -4.39
CA ASP A 920 -7.23 -62.66 -4.07
C ASP A 920 -8.11 -63.43 -3.08
N LYS A 921 -8.98 -62.74 -2.34
CA LYS A 921 -9.86 -63.32 -1.31
C LYS A 921 -11.34 -63.38 -1.71
N SER A 922 -11.67 -63.16 -2.99
CA SER A 922 -13.07 -63.08 -3.44
C SER A 922 -13.89 -64.36 -3.16
N GLN A 923 -13.28 -65.53 -3.28
CA GLN A 923 -13.93 -66.81 -2.96
C GLN A 923 -14.16 -66.96 -1.45
N GLU A 924 -13.14 -66.69 -0.63
CA GLU A 924 -13.20 -66.74 0.83
C GLU A 924 -14.23 -65.74 1.40
N ILE A 925 -14.32 -64.54 0.83
CA ILE A 925 -15.35 -63.55 1.14
C ILE A 925 -16.74 -64.13 0.91
N GLN A 926 -16.99 -64.74 -0.26
CA GLN A 926 -18.30 -65.31 -0.60
C GLN A 926 -18.65 -66.48 0.34
N GLU A 927 -17.67 -67.32 0.65
CA GLU A 927 -17.83 -68.43 1.60
C GLU A 927 -18.19 -67.92 3.00
N TYR A 928 -17.54 -66.87 3.50
CA TYR A 928 -17.88 -66.29 4.80
C TYR A 928 -19.23 -65.55 4.78
N LEU A 929 -19.59 -64.86 3.69
CA LEU A 929 -20.91 -64.24 3.54
C LEU A 929 -22.03 -65.29 3.59
N GLN A 930 -21.78 -66.48 3.05
CA GLN A 930 -22.68 -67.64 3.14
C GLN A 930 -22.72 -68.24 4.54
N LYS A 931 -21.55 -68.59 5.10
CA LYS A 931 -21.44 -69.19 6.44
C LYS A 931 -22.05 -68.33 7.54
N LEU A 932 -22.01 -67.00 7.39
CA LEU A 932 -22.53 -66.04 8.35
C LEU A 932 -23.96 -65.57 8.04
N ASP A 933 -24.62 -66.18 7.05
CA ASP A 933 -25.97 -65.88 6.55
C ASP A 933 -26.21 -64.37 6.34
N ILE A 934 -25.33 -63.75 5.57
CA ILE A 934 -25.41 -62.31 5.26
C ILE A 934 -25.25 -61.99 3.77
N GLU A 935 -24.99 -63.00 2.92
CA GLU A 935 -24.87 -62.86 1.46
C GLU A 935 -26.11 -62.22 0.80
N HIS A 936 -27.29 -62.45 1.38
CA HIS A 936 -28.56 -61.93 0.84
C HIS A 936 -28.78 -60.44 1.18
N LYS A 937 -27.92 -59.85 2.02
CA LYS A 937 -27.99 -58.43 2.43
C LYS A 937 -26.80 -57.60 1.95
N VAL A 938 -25.60 -58.20 1.94
CA VAL A 938 -24.35 -57.50 1.69
C VAL A 938 -23.63 -58.14 0.52
N GLN A 939 -23.23 -57.31 -0.44
CA GLN A 939 -22.30 -57.67 -1.51
C GLN A 939 -21.06 -56.79 -1.41
N ILE A 940 -19.91 -57.27 -1.90
CA ILE A 940 -18.67 -56.48 -1.94
C ILE A 940 -18.36 -56.11 -3.39
N GLN A 941 -18.28 -54.82 -3.69
CA GLN A 941 -17.96 -54.29 -5.01
C GLN A 941 -16.78 -53.32 -4.89
N GLN A 942 -15.70 -53.58 -5.65
CA GLN A 942 -14.47 -52.76 -5.63
C GLN A 942 -13.90 -52.53 -4.21
N GLY A 943 -14.01 -53.54 -3.34
CA GLY A 943 -13.56 -53.48 -1.95
C GLY A 943 -14.48 -52.72 -0.99
N ALA A 944 -15.68 -52.32 -1.40
CA ALA A 944 -16.68 -51.68 -0.55
C ALA A 944 -17.93 -52.54 -0.37
N PHE A 945 -18.52 -52.50 0.83
CA PHE A 945 -19.80 -53.15 1.12
C PHE A 945 -20.95 -52.40 0.44
N SER A 946 -21.93 -53.13 -0.09
CA SER A 946 -23.14 -52.55 -0.68
C SER A 946 -24.01 -51.79 0.34
N THR A 947 -23.92 -52.16 1.62
CA THR A 947 -24.56 -51.47 2.74
C THR A 947 -23.88 -51.85 4.05
N VAL A 948 -23.78 -50.88 4.96
CA VAL A 948 -23.42 -51.11 6.38
C VAL A 948 -24.62 -50.86 7.32
N ASN A 949 -25.78 -50.51 6.76
CA ASN A 949 -27.02 -50.29 7.50
C ASN A 949 -27.71 -51.63 7.79
N LEU A 950 -27.23 -52.31 8.83
CA LEU A 950 -27.59 -53.67 9.22
C LEU A 950 -28.01 -53.73 10.70
N SER A 951 -28.67 -54.81 11.13
CA SER A 951 -28.94 -55.04 12.56
C SER A 951 -27.63 -55.21 13.35
N THR A 952 -27.64 -55.00 14.67
CA THR A 952 -26.43 -55.13 15.50
C THR A 952 -25.77 -56.52 15.36
N GLY A 953 -26.57 -57.59 15.39
CA GLY A 953 -26.09 -58.96 15.18
C GLY A 953 -25.47 -59.15 13.79
N GLN A 954 -26.10 -58.63 12.74
CA GLN A 954 -25.56 -58.67 11.36
C GLN A 954 -24.27 -57.85 11.22
N ARG A 955 -24.18 -56.66 11.85
CA ARG A 955 -22.94 -55.87 11.87
C ARG A 955 -21.82 -56.62 12.58
N LYS A 956 -22.10 -57.28 13.70
CA LYS A 956 -21.11 -58.12 14.42
C LYS A 956 -20.69 -59.34 13.61
N ARG A 957 -21.59 -59.96 12.83
CA ARG A 957 -21.23 -61.01 11.85
C ARG A 957 -20.33 -60.46 10.75
N LEU A 958 -20.61 -59.28 10.23
CA LEU A 958 -19.75 -58.66 9.21
C LEU A 958 -18.38 -58.26 9.77
N ALA A 959 -18.31 -57.77 11.01
CA ALA A 959 -17.05 -57.55 11.72
C ALA A 959 -16.28 -58.86 11.92
N LEU A 960 -16.99 -59.95 12.24
CA LEU A 960 -16.40 -61.29 12.35
C LEU A 960 -15.83 -61.80 11.03
N LEU A 961 -16.54 -61.58 9.92
CA LEU A 961 -16.03 -61.84 8.58
C LEU A 961 -14.71 -61.10 8.36
N ILE A 962 -14.67 -59.80 8.66
CA ILE A 962 -13.44 -58.98 8.53
C ILE A 962 -12.32 -59.58 9.37
N SER A 963 -12.59 -59.90 10.64
CA SER A 963 -11.60 -60.52 11.53
C SER A 963 -11.07 -61.87 11.03
N CYS A 964 -11.93 -62.70 10.44
CA CYS A 964 -11.49 -63.94 9.81
C CYS A 964 -10.62 -63.69 8.58
N LEU A 965 -10.95 -62.68 7.76
CA LEU A 965 -10.14 -62.32 6.58
C LEU A 965 -8.79 -61.68 6.95
N GLU A 966 -8.69 -61.01 8.10
CA GLU A 966 -7.41 -60.50 8.61
C GLU A 966 -6.46 -61.62 9.07
N ASP A 967 -7.01 -62.80 9.39
CA ASP A 967 -6.30 -64.04 9.78
C ASP A 967 -5.19 -63.88 10.85
N ARG A 968 -5.35 -62.94 11.79
CA ARG A 968 -4.36 -62.65 12.84
C ARG A 968 -4.15 -63.82 13.80
N PRO A 969 -2.98 -63.96 14.46
CA PRO A 969 -2.70 -65.10 15.35
C PRO A 969 -3.49 -65.07 16.67
N ILE A 970 -3.95 -63.89 17.13
CA ILE A 970 -4.76 -63.72 18.34
C ILE A 970 -6.12 -63.11 17.99
N TYR A 971 -7.20 -63.67 18.52
CA TYR A 971 -8.56 -63.16 18.38
C TYR A 971 -9.09 -62.68 19.73
N LEU A 972 -9.59 -61.44 19.80
CA LEU A 972 -10.29 -60.91 20.96
C LEU A 972 -11.75 -60.63 20.61
N PHE A 973 -12.68 -61.31 21.28
CA PHE A 973 -14.12 -61.09 21.12
C PHE A 973 -14.71 -60.51 22.41
N ASP A 974 -15.02 -59.21 22.40
CA ASP A 974 -15.62 -58.53 23.55
C ASP A 974 -17.15 -58.53 23.44
N GLU A 975 -17.80 -59.38 24.25
CA GLU A 975 -19.26 -59.53 24.30
C GLU A 975 -19.89 -59.77 22.91
N TRP A 976 -19.16 -60.42 22.00
CA TRP A 976 -19.61 -60.60 20.62
C TRP A 976 -20.93 -61.39 20.53
N ALA A 977 -21.03 -62.47 21.31
CA ALA A 977 -22.16 -63.39 21.34
C ALA A 977 -23.45 -62.78 21.92
N ALA A 978 -23.35 -61.71 22.72
CA ALA A 978 -24.47 -61.12 23.45
C ALA A 978 -25.59 -60.61 22.52
N ASP A 979 -25.24 -60.08 21.34
CA ASP A 979 -26.19 -59.53 20.35
C ASP A 979 -26.58 -60.53 19.25
N GLN A 980 -26.15 -61.80 19.36
CA GLN A 980 -26.50 -62.85 18.39
C GLN A 980 -27.77 -63.60 18.82
N ASP A 981 -28.50 -64.08 17.82
CA ASP A 981 -29.57 -65.07 18.02
C ASP A 981 -28.99 -66.41 18.54
N PRO A 982 -29.83 -67.30 19.11
CA PRO A 982 -29.35 -68.55 19.68
C PRO A 982 -28.62 -69.45 18.68
N GLU A 983 -29.03 -69.47 17.41
CA GLU A 983 -28.42 -70.31 16.37
C GLU A 983 -26.99 -69.85 16.06
N PHE A 984 -26.77 -68.54 15.88
CA PHE A 984 -25.45 -67.99 15.62
C PHE A 984 -24.56 -67.95 16.87
N ARG A 985 -25.15 -67.84 18.06
CA ARG A 985 -24.43 -68.01 19.32
C ARG A 985 -23.89 -69.42 19.46
N ASP A 986 -24.73 -70.42 19.17
CA ASP A 986 -24.34 -71.83 19.16
C ASP A 986 -23.27 -72.10 18.11
N TYR A 987 -23.44 -71.58 16.89
CA TYR A 987 -22.42 -71.63 15.84
C TYR A 987 -21.10 -71.02 16.29
N PHE A 988 -21.11 -69.85 16.93
CA PHE A 988 -19.89 -69.19 17.40
C PHE A 988 -19.13 -70.06 18.41
N TYR A 989 -19.82 -70.60 19.42
CA TYR A 989 -19.17 -71.39 20.47
C TYR A 989 -18.82 -72.81 20.03
N HIS A 990 -19.70 -73.53 19.32
CA HIS A 990 -19.50 -74.94 18.98
C HIS A 990 -18.85 -75.18 17.61
N VAL A 991 -18.88 -74.20 16.71
CA VAL A 991 -18.30 -74.34 15.36
C VAL A 991 -17.10 -73.43 15.18
N LEU A 992 -17.28 -72.11 15.30
CA LEU A 992 -16.25 -71.15 14.93
C LEU A 992 -15.07 -71.14 15.89
N ILE A 993 -15.30 -71.05 17.21
CA ILE A 993 -14.21 -71.07 18.20
C ILE A 993 -13.36 -72.36 18.06
N PRO A 994 -13.96 -73.57 17.97
CA PRO A 994 -13.21 -74.80 17.69
C PRO A 994 -12.47 -74.78 16.35
N GLU A 995 -13.05 -74.24 15.27
CA GLU A 995 -12.39 -74.12 13.97
C GLU A 995 -11.15 -73.22 14.06
N LEU A 996 -11.27 -72.05 14.70
CA LEU A 996 -10.15 -71.13 14.92
C LEU A 996 -9.08 -71.75 15.82
N LYS A 997 -9.48 -72.50 16.86
CA LYS A 997 -8.55 -73.24 17.73
C LYS A 997 -7.78 -74.31 16.96
N GLN A 998 -8.46 -75.07 16.09
CA GLN A 998 -7.82 -76.08 15.23
C GLN A 998 -6.86 -75.46 14.22
N LYS A 999 -7.13 -74.24 13.74
CA LYS A 999 -6.20 -73.43 12.94
C LYS A 999 -5.02 -72.87 13.76
N GLY A 1000 -4.89 -73.23 15.03
CA GLY A 1000 -3.79 -72.84 15.91
C GLY A 1000 -3.90 -71.40 16.43
N LYS A 1001 -5.05 -70.74 16.32
CA LYS A 1001 -5.23 -69.36 16.78
C LYS A 1001 -5.34 -69.32 18.32
N CYS A 1002 -4.91 -68.21 18.92
CA CYS A 1002 -5.14 -67.90 20.33
C CYS A 1002 -6.46 -67.13 20.45
N ILE A 1003 -7.40 -67.57 21.27
CA ILE A 1003 -8.75 -67.00 21.33
C ILE A 1003 -9.02 -66.49 22.74
N ILE A 1004 -9.35 -65.21 22.85
CA ILE A 1004 -9.76 -64.55 24.09
C ILE A 1004 -11.20 -64.06 23.89
N ALA A 1005 -12.16 -64.62 24.62
CA ALA A 1005 -13.55 -64.16 24.56
C ALA A 1005 -13.98 -63.59 25.91
N ILE A 1006 -14.33 -62.31 25.93
CA ILE A 1006 -14.97 -61.69 27.09
C ILE A 1006 -16.46 -62.00 26.99
N THR A 1007 -16.98 -62.82 27.90
CA THR A 1007 -18.36 -63.32 27.81
C THR A 1007 -19.01 -63.56 29.19
N HIS A 1008 -20.34 -63.49 29.20
CA HIS A 1008 -21.21 -63.82 30.33
C HIS A 1008 -22.10 -65.04 30.06
N ASP A 1009 -21.93 -65.72 28.92
CA ASP A 1009 -22.70 -66.92 28.58
C ASP A 1009 -22.15 -68.16 29.33
N ASP A 1010 -22.57 -68.32 30.58
CA ASP A 1010 -22.20 -69.41 31.50
C ASP A 1010 -22.39 -70.82 30.90
N ARG A 1011 -23.43 -71.01 30.08
CA ARG A 1011 -23.73 -72.26 29.36
C ARG A 1011 -22.55 -72.79 28.55
N TYR A 1012 -21.69 -71.92 28.05
CA TYR A 1012 -20.57 -72.29 27.18
C TYR A 1012 -19.22 -72.22 27.88
N PHE A 1013 -19.14 -71.97 29.20
CA PHE A 1013 -17.85 -71.87 29.91
C PHE A 1013 -16.99 -73.14 29.78
N HIS A 1014 -17.62 -74.31 29.69
CA HIS A 1014 -16.96 -75.60 29.43
C HIS A 1014 -16.22 -75.67 28.08
N MET A 1015 -16.47 -74.74 27.15
CA MET A 1015 -15.77 -74.64 25.87
C MET A 1015 -14.40 -73.96 25.98
N ALA A 1016 -14.11 -73.28 27.10
CA ALA A 1016 -12.83 -72.64 27.34
C ALA A 1016 -11.81 -73.62 27.94
N ASP A 1017 -10.56 -73.52 27.50
CA ASP A 1017 -9.44 -74.20 28.16
C ASP A 1017 -9.04 -73.49 29.46
N GLN A 1018 -9.38 -72.20 29.57
CA GLN A 1018 -9.09 -71.38 30.74
C GLN A 1018 -10.22 -70.37 30.96
N LEU A 1019 -10.80 -70.38 32.15
CA LEU A 1019 -11.84 -69.42 32.56
C LEU A 1019 -11.28 -68.48 33.62
N LEU A 1020 -11.25 -67.19 33.31
CA LEU A 1020 -10.74 -66.13 34.18
C LEU A 1020 -11.89 -65.24 34.65
N LYS A 1021 -12.01 -65.05 35.95
CA LYS A 1021 -13.00 -64.14 36.54
C LYS A 1021 -12.35 -62.82 36.91
N MET A 1022 -12.96 -61.71 36.51
CA MET A 1022 -12.51 -60.37 36.82
C MET A 1022 -13.49 -59.68 37.78
N GLU A 1023 -12.98 -59.20 38.92
CA GLU A 1023 -13.77 -58.47 39.93
C GLU A 1023 -12.99 -57.23 40.39
N VAL A 1024 -13.66 -56.06 40.38
CA VAL A 1024 -13.13 -54.78 40.87
C VAL A 1024 -11.71 -54.47 40.35
N GLY A 1025 -11.47 -54.69 39.06
CA GLY A 1025 -10.17 -54.39 38.44
C GLY A 1025 -9.08 -55.45 38.66
N LEU A 1026 -9.37 -56.59 39.27
CA LEU A 1026 -8.42 -57.69 39.52
C LEU A 1026 -8.89 -59.01 38.88
N LEU A 1027 -7.94 -59.87 38.52
CA LEU A 1027 -8.22 -61.26 38.10
C LEU A 1027 -8.25 -62.17 39.33
N VAL A 1028 -9.43 -62.71 39.65
CA VAL A 1028 -9.70 -63.52 40.84
C VAL A 1028 -9.75 -65.00 40.45
N GLY A 1029 -8.59 -65.58 40.14
CA GLY A 1029 -8.35 -67.03 40.00
C GLY A 1029 -9.03 -67.79 38.84
N GLU A 1030 -8.47 -68.96 38.48
CA GLU A 1030 -9.11 -69.94 37.59
C GLU A 1030 -10.23 -70.66 38.34
N LEU A 1031 -11.44 -70.70 37.76
CA LEU A 1031 -12.53 -71.52 38.30
C LEU A 1031 -12.28 -72.98 37.89
N GLU A 1032 -11.78 -73.83 38.80
CA GLU A 1032 -11.80 -75.28 38.60
C GLU A 1032 -13.26 -75.78 38.52
N GLU A 1033 -13.62 -76.46 37.43
CA GLU A 1033 -14.93 -77.10 37.27
C GLU A 1033 -15.16 -78.13 38.39
N GLN A 1034 -16.14 -77.86 39.27
CA GLN A 1034 -16.77 -78.90 40.07
C GLN A 1034 -17.75 -79.67 39.16
N HIS A 1035 -17.34 -80.86 38.73
CA HIS A 1035 -18.20 -81.83 38.04
C HIS A 1035 -19.50 -82.12 38.83
N ALA A 1036 -20.65 -82.06 38.14
CA ALA A 1036 -21.82 -82.90 38.42
C ALA A 1036 -22.56 -83.20 37.11
#